data_AF-A0AAV2HI39-F1
#
_entry.id   AF-A0AAV2HI39-F1
#
_cell.length_a   1.000
_cell.length_b   1.000
_cell.length_c   1.000
_cell.angle_alpha   90.00
_cell.angle_beta   90.00
_cell.angle_gamma   90.00
#
_symmetry.space_group_name_H-M   'P 1'
#
loop_
_entity.id
_entity.type
_entity.pdbx_description
1 polymer ?
#
loop_
_entity_poly.entity_id
_entity_poly.type
_entity_poly.pdbx_seq_one_letter_code
_entity_poly.pdbx_strand_id
1 'polypeptide(L)'
;MDSPCEGHILLVGDGDFSFTVSLLKHTSVVGNQITTSNLETPETIQQHKQAAENMTALMNMSATVLLETDACELHTHPVINKKYYHRIIFNFPLADRHNIKKNRSLLADFFFSCSQILAENGQVMVTLCKGQGGTPADQPLRSWHDSWQVLAMATNAGFILTRAVPFNDSLYPGYHSVGFRFQDKSFNTEGALTHIFEKADIVSVQDDFRGRGVFSLDDGTFSCSQYIADKLSRNLLLEESNPLCLVRRGLEKSFKVHMNANLVHDKQAWCVVEGHQSKIVLRSDQLAAEGKRETLQNDVDLSIGGSLERMKEKKNEANICTMMKDQRTLELKHGVENGSQENVSPTQDASSHASLFLQRLIPGNPESVYILIKNMNSLSERETDGVIPEPGLDQQNSPSILSEDTSHDGTRTELKTEEDSDMVDDIRDTNRVHHYRTSLLENLEMLFTLTDGSETGGSGGSAACNPADHVQSLTTASSCVLMSGQCLAVCSIQPDLVPLQHEMIIVQKLSGGELKDEQLTRSSESPAFTKSTDGLVNSNIPEYELASSCILSALHGSNLFSGFILSLQVSSSNSDVIEMNKSDYLNNIKFINIQPAGDEVDGRSIGIVLNVTRGGNMFCVCLIKLDAIVANICCIMDPRLLYSSSSKFTQQFREGEFPKKLSPFSLYPMKFAHDLSFWENGDFAESELYEIIRCAAGDLVVKVTLIDLYNDASTGRFSRCYRLHFLSHDRALSYLTSWKLQSVIRMSVAHKLKITLR
;
A
#
# COMPACT_ATOMS: atom_id res chain seq x y z
N MET A 1 1.28 -34.63 -4.26
CA MET A 1 2.55 -33.86 -4.19
C MET A 1 3.07 -33.66 -5.61
N ASP A 2 2.18 -33.25 -6.50
CA ASP A 2 2.28 -33.68 -7.91
C ASP A 2 3.06 -32.68 -8.77
N SER A 3 3.52 -31.58 -8.16
CA SER A 3 4.49 -30.70 -8.79
C SER A 3 5.89 -31.30 -8.66
N PRO A 4 6.62 -31.46 -9.79
CA PRO A 4 8.00 -31.90 -9.75
C PRO A 4 8.83 -30.95 -8.88
N CYS A 5 9.77 -31.51 -8.11
CA CYS A 5 10.71 -30.77 -7.29
C CYS A 5 12.12 -31.19 -7.73
N GLU A 6 12.85 -30.26 -8.33
CA GLU A 6 14.20 -30.53 -8.86
C GLU A 6 15.30 -30.45 -7.77
N GLY A 7 14.98 -29.94 -6.59
CA GLY A 7 15.91 -29.74 -5.48
C GLY A 7 15.78 -30.74 -4.33
N HIS A 8 16.54 -30.51 -3.25
CA HIS A 8 16.53 -31.36 -2.07
C HIS A 8 15.18 -31.38 -1.33
N ILE A 9 14.77 -32.56 -0.90
CA ILE A 9 13.53 -32.81 -0.15
C ILE A 9 13.89 -33.33 1.24
N LEU A 10 13.31 -32.73 2.27
CA LEU A 10 13.39 -33.19 3.66
C LEU A 10 12.04 -33.76 4.07
N LEU A 11 12.00 -35.02 4.48
CA LEU A 11 10.85 -35.61 5.17
C LEU A 11 11.15 -35.66 6.66
N VAL A 12 10.25 -35.10 7.45
CA VAL A 12 10.43 -34.90 8.90
C VAL A 12 9.45 -35.79 9.64
N GLY A 13 9.96 -36.57 10.59
CA GLY A 13 9.13 -37.46 11.42
C GLY A 13 8.48 -38.60 10.65
N ASP A 14 9.18 -39.17 9.67
CA ASP A 14 8.70 -40.33 8.91
C ASP A 14 8.78 -41.60 9.78
N GLY A 15 7.67 -41.89 10.47
CA GLY A 15 7.66 -42.80 11.61
C GLY A 15 8.13 -44.22 11.32
N ASP A 16 7.75 -44.83 10.20
CA ASP A 16 8.23 -46.16 9.77
C ASP A 16 8.93 -46.13 8.40
N PHE A 17 9.20 -44.93 7.87
CA PHE A 17 9.80 -44.70 6.56
C PHE A 17 8.97 -45.16 5.35
N SER A 18 7.75 -45.67 5.56
CA SER A 18 6.92 -46.21 4.49
C SER A 18 6.50 -45.13 3.49
N PHE A 19 6.31 -43.89 3.95
CA PHE A 19 5.97 -42.77 3.08
C PHE A 19 7.11 -42.47 2.12
N THR A 20 8.34 -42.31 2.62
CA THR A 20 9.52 -42.05 1.78
C THR A 20 9.79 -43.19 0.81
N VAL A 21 9.66 -44.45 1.25
CA VAL A 21 9.82 -45.61 0.36
C VAL A 21 8.81 -45.57 -0.77
N SER A 22 7.54 -45.31 -0.46
CA SER A 22 6.50 -45.22 -1.49
C SER A 22 6.73 -44.03 -2.43
N LEU A 23 7.15 -42.87 -1.90
CA LEU A 23 7.47 -41.69 -2.68
C LEU A 23 8.55 -41.98 -3.74
N LEU A 24 9.65 -42.63 -3.35
CA LEU A 24 10.74 -42.99 -4.26
C LEU A 24 10.35 -44.05 -5.30
N LYS A 25 9.40 -44.93 -4.97
CA LYS A 25 8.94 -45.99 -5.90
C LYS A 25 7.95 -45.49 -6.95
N HIS A 26 7.15 -44.48 -6.62
CA HIS A 26 5.98 -44.10 -7.42
C HIS A 26 6.04 -42.68 -7.99
N THR A 27 7.14 -41.95 -7.77
CA THR A 27 7.35 -40.61 -8.34
C THR A 27 8.68 -40.53 -9.07
N SER A 28 8.93 -39.41 -9.76
CA SER A 28 10.19 -39.14 -10.46
C SER A 28 11.32 -38.68 -9.52
N VAL A 29 11.11 -38.68 -8.20
CA VAL A 29 12.11 -38.24 -7.22
C VAL A 29 13.20 -39.30 -7.08
N VAL A 30 14.45 -38.87 -7.06
CA VAL A 30 15.62 -39.76 -6.90
C VAL A 30 16.15 -39.72 -5.47
N GLY A 31 16.67 -40.85 -4.98
CA GLY A 31 17.03 -40.98 -3.56
C GLY A 31 18.10 -40.01 -3.08
N ASN A 32 19.07 -39.63 -3.92
CA ASN A 32 20.10 -38.64 -3.55
C ASN A 32 19.54 -37.23 -3.27
N GLN A 33 18.31 -36.93 -3.71
CA GLN A 33 17.60 -35.69 -3.36
C GLN A 33 16.93 -35.77 -1.99
N ILE A 34 16.72 -36.97 -1.44
CA ILE A 34 15.98 -37.21 -0.20
C ILE A 34 16.89 -37.21 1.02
N THR A 35 16.53 -36.39 2.00
CA THR A 35 16.79 -36.65 3.41
C THR A 35 15.46 -37.05 4.06
N THR A 36 15.40 -38.17 4.75
CA THR A 36 14.27 -38.50 5.63
C THR A 36 14.75 -38.60 7.07
N SER A 37 13.93 -38.19 8.02
CA SER A 37 14.27 -38.20 9.43
C SER A 37 13.19 -38.85 10.30
N ASN A 38 13.64 -39.38 11.44
CA ASN A 38 12.81 -39.95 12.49
C ASN A 38 13.32 -39.48 13.86
N LEU A 39 12.43 -39.37 14.84
CA LEU A 39 12.76 -38.96 16.21
C LEU A 39 13.31 -40.13 17.06
N GLU A 40 12.99 -41.36 16.70
CA GLU A 40 13.30 -42.57 17.48
C GLU A 40 14.79 -42.97 17.36
N THR A 41 15.28 -43.71 18.36
CA THR A 41 16.68 -44.18 18.41
C THR A 41 16.90 -45.40 17.49
N PRO A 42 18.15 -45.69 17.09
CA PRO A 42 18.48 -46.88 16.31
C PRO A 42 17.94 -48.20 16.91
N GLU A 43 17.99 -48.34 18.23
CA GLU A 43 17.51 -49.53 18.94
C GLU A 43 16.00 -49.69 18.79
N THR A 44 15.24 -48.60 18.93
CA THR A 44 13.78 -48.62 18.73
C THR A 44 13.45 -49.00 17.28
N ILE A 45 14.11 -48.40 16.29
CA ILE A 45 13.88 -48.73 14.87
C ILE A 45 14.12 -50.22 14.60
N GLN A 46 15.19 -50.81 15.14
CA GLN A 46 15.50 -52.22 14.95
C GLN A 46 14.48 -53.19 15.56
N GLN A 47 13.77 -52.77 16.61
CA GLN A 47 12.69 -53.56 17.20
C GLN A 47 11.45 -53.63 16.30
N HIS A 48 11.26 -52.65 15.41
CA HIS A 48 10.15 -52.59 14.47
C HIS A 48 10.57 -53.09 13.10
N LYS A 49 10.28 -54.37 12.83
CA LYS A 49 10.66 -55.07 11.59
C LYS A 49 10.41 -54.25 10.31
N GLN A 50 9.20 -53.69 10.15
CA GLN A 50 8.85 -52.91 8.96
C GLN A 50 9.68 -51.62 8.83
N ALA A 51 9.91 -50.90 9.93
CA ALA A 51 10.69 -49.67 9.93
C ALA A 51 12.16 -49.95 9.61
N ALA A 52 12.74 -51.01 10.17
CA ALA A 52 14.11 -51.45 9.87
C ALA A 52 14.28 -51.88 8.40
N GLU A 53 13.30 -52.62 7.85
CA GLU A 53 13.29 -53.02 6.44
C GLU A 53 13.17 -51.80 5.50
N ASN A 54 12.27 -50.87 5.81
CA ASN A 54 12.11 -49.63 5.04
C ASN A 54 13.37 -48.75 5.10
N MET A 55 13.98 -48.60 6.28
CA MET A 55 15.25 -47.87 6.44
C MET A 55 16.36 -48.47 5.56
N THR A 56 16.50 -49.80 5.56
CA THR A 56 17.48 -50.50 4.72
C THR A 56 17.20 -50.29 3.24
N ALA A 57 15.92 -50.35 2.83
CA ALA A 57 15.52 -50.09 1.45
C ALA A 57 15.86 -48.66 1.01
N LEU A 58 15.66 -47.66 1.88
CA LEU A 58 16.00 -46.27 1.59
C LEU A 58 17.50 -46.04 1.41
N MET A 59 18.32 -46.64 2.28
CA MET A 59 19.78 -46.58 2.12
C MET A 59 20.24 -47.19 0.81
N ASN A 60 19.63 -48.32 0.39
CA ASN A 60 19.90 -48.95 -0.91
C ASN A 60 19.44 -48.08 -2.09
N MET A 61 18.41 -47.25 -1.89
CA MET A 61 17.96 -46.24 -2.88
C MET A 61 18.80 -44.96 -2.85
N SER A 62 19.91 -44.91 -2.09
CA SER A 62 20.78 -43.74 -1.93
C SER A 62 20.12 -42.54 -1.22
N ALA A 63 19.04 -42.77 -0.46
CA ALA A 63 18.45 -41.75 0.40
C ALA A 63 19.24 -41.59 1.70
N THR A 64 19.34 -40.34 2.19
CA THR A 64 19.93 -40.07 3.51
C THR A 64 18.87 -40.32 4.58
N VAL A 65 19.10 -41.27 5.49
CA VAL A 65 18.23 -41.54 6.63
C VAL A 65 18.87 -41.02 7.91
N LEU A 66 18.14 -40.20 8.66
CA LEU A 66 18.56 -39.60 9.93
C LEU A 66 17.63 -40.07 11.05
N LEU A 67 18.21 -40.42 12.19
CA LEU A 67 17.49 -40.79 13.42
C LEU A 67 17.69 -39.71 14.47
N GLU A 68 16.94 -39.77 15.57
CA GLU A 68 17.02 -38.82 16.69
C GLU A 68 16.96 -37.35 16.24
N THR A 69 16.15 -37.08 15.22
CA THR A 69 16.03 -35.75 14.62
C THR A 69 14.81 -35.03 15.16
N ASP A 70 15.02 -33.94 15.89
CA ASP A 70 13.96 -33.06 16.36
C ASP A 70 13.50 -32.09 15.27
N ALA A 71 12.20 -32.10 14.95
CA ALA A 71 11.56 -31.20 14.01
C ALA A 71 11.61 -29.72 14.47
N CYS A 72 11.71 -29.46 15.77
CA CYS A 72 11.83 -28.12 16.34
C CYS A 72 13.23 -27.53 16.18
N GLU A 73 14.23 -28.35 15.86
CA GLU A 73 15.65 -27.95 15.83
C GLU A 73 16.37 -28.32 14.52
N LEU A 74 15.64 -28.46 13.41
CA LEU A 74 16.21 -28.85 12.10
C LEU A 74 17.39 -27.96 11.64
N HIS A 75 17.38 -26.68 12.01
CA HIS A 75 18.40 -25.69 11.69
C HIS A 75 19.71 -25.85 12.47
N THR A 76 19.69 -26.54 13.61
CA THR A 76 20.90 -26.84 14.40
C THR A 76 21.48 -28.22 14.05
N HIS A 77 20.67 -29.10 13.45
CA HIS A 77 21.07 -30.47 13.14
C HIS A 77 22.29 -30.51 12.19
N PRO A 78 23.36 -31.25 12.54
CA PRO A 78 24.69 -31.14 11.91
C PRO A 78 24.74 -31.55 10.43
N VAL A 79 23.77 -32.35 9.97
CA VAL A 79 23.64 -32.75 8.56
C VAL A 79 22.62 -31.89 7.81
N ILE A 80 21.55 -31.47 8.47
CA ILE A 80 20.41 -30.82 7.80
C ILE A 80 20.76 -29.37 7.51
N ASN A 81 21.45 -28.69 8.44
CA ASN A 81 21.85 -27.29 8.28
C ASN A 81 22.97 -27.04 7.26
N LYS A 82 23.46 -28.09 6.58
CA LYS A 82 24.49 -28.00 5.55
C LYS A 82 23.93 -27.78 4.14
N LYS A 83 22.61 -27.79 3.98
CA LYS A 83 21.94 -27.60 2.69
C LYS A 83 20.62 -26.87 2.84
N TYR A 84 20.17 -26.30 1.73
CA TYR A 84 18.84 -25.72 1.61
C TYR A 84 17.88 -26.72 0.96
N TYR A 85 16.67 -26.80 1.49
CA TYR A 85 15.63 -27.69 1.01
C TYR A 85 14.60 -26.94 0.19
N HIS A 86 14.24 -27.51 -0.95
CA HIS A 86 13.20 -26.97 -1.83
C HIS A 86 11.82 -27.49 -1.42
N ARG A 87 11.78 -28.59 -0.67
CA ARG A 87 10.55 -29.11 -0.08
C ARG A 87 10.85 -29.70 1.30
N ILE A 88 10.12 -29.25 2.32
CA ILE A 88 10.14 -29.84 3.66
C ILE A 88 8.74 -30.39 3.93
N ILE A 89 8.63 -31.66 4.27
CA ILE A 89 7.36 -32.37 4.41
C ILE A 89 7.24 -32.87 5.84
N PHE A 90 6.17 -32.48 6.53
CA PHE A 90 5.82 -33.00 7.85
C PHE A 90 4.38 -33.53 7.81
N ASN A 91 4.25 -34.84 7.68
CA ASN A 91 2.95 -35.50 7.59
C ASN A 91 2.47 -35.90 8.99
N PHE A 92 1.25 -35.46 9.33
CA PHE A 92 0.57 -35.78 10.60
C PHE A 92 1.43 -35.54 11.86
N PRO A 93 2.06 -34.35 11.99
CA PRO A 93 2.83 -34.01 13.19
C PRO A 93 1.97 -34.16 14.44
N LEU A 94 2.55 -34.65 15.53
CA LEU A 94 1.83 -34.77 16.80
C LEU A 94 2.80 -34.67 17.98
N ALA A 95 2.60 -33.68 18.85
CA ALA A 95 3.27 -33.61 20.15
C ALA A 95 2.45 -34.31 21.23
N ASP A 96 1.12 -34.11 21.23
CA ASP A 96 0.23 -34.63 22.27
C ASP A 96 -1.20 -34.74 21.74
N ARG A 97 -1.83 -35.91 21.91
CA ARG A 97 -3.18 -36.20 21.39
C ARG A 97 -4.26 -35.28 21.96
N HIS A 98 -4.11 -34.81 23.20
CA HIS A 98 -5.16 -34.08 23.93
C HIS A 98 -4.76 -32.64 24.25
N ASN A 99 -3.53 -32.23 23.93
CA ASN A 99 -3.04 -30.89 24.25
C ASN A 99 -2.79 -30.06 22.98
N ILE A 100 -3.79 -29.27 22.60
CA ILE A 100 -3.73 -28.39 21.44
C ILE A 100 -2.63 -27.33 21.55
N LYS A 101 -2.29 -26.88 22.77
CA LYS A 101 -1.23 -25.89 22.98
C LYS A 101 0.15 -26.47 22.65
N LYS A 102 0.41 -27.72 23.03
CA LYS A 102 1.65 -28.43 22.65
C LYS A 102 1.74 -28.62 21.14
N ASN A 103 0.65 -28.98 20.47
CA ASN A 103 0.66 -29.15 19.01
C ASN A 103 0.87 -27.81 18.27
N ARG A 104 0.33 -26.70 18.80
CA ARG A 104 0.64 -25.35 18.32
C ARG A 104 2.11 -25.00 18.50
N SER A 105 2.69 -25.28 19.66
CA SER A 105 4.13 -25.06 19.90
C SER A 105 4.98 -25.86 18.92
N LEU A 106 4.69 -27.16 18.75
CA LEU A 106 5.39 -28.00 17.78
C LEU A 106 5.38 -27.38 16.39
N LEU A 107 4.22 -26.92 15.90
CA LEU A 107 4.13 -26.27 14.60
C LEU A 107 4.92 -24.95 14.57
N ALA A 108 4.81 -24.11 15.59
CA ALA A 108 5.52 -22.84 15.65
C ALA A 108 7.05 -23.03 15.60
N ASP A 109 7.56 -23.94 16.42
CA ASP A 109 8.99 -24.25 16.51
C ASP A 109 9.49 -24.95 15.24
N PHE A 110 8.68 -25.83 14.65
CA PHE A 110 8.94 -26.45 13.35
C PHE A 110 9.03 -25.42 12.21
N PHE A 111 8.06 -24.49 12.10
CA PHE A 111 8.14 -23.48 11.05
C PHE A 111 9.33 -22.53 11.28
N PHE A 112 9.64 -22.19 12.52
CA PHE A 112 10.83 -21.43 12.85
C PHE A 112 12.10 -22.16 12.39
N SER A 113 12.24 -23.44 12.68
CA SER A 113 13.38 -24.25 12.26
C SER A 113 13.49 -24.34 10.72
N CYS A 114 12.36 -24.50 10.03
CA CYS A 114 12.30 -24.53 8.57
C CYS A 114 12.74 -23.21 7.93
N SER A 115 12.39 -22.06 8.53
CA SER A 115 12.67 -20.72 7.96
C SER A 115 14.17 -20.46 7.68
N GLN A 116 15.05 -21.20 8.38
CA GLN A 116 16.50 -21.08 8.32
C GLN A 116 17.16 -22.02 7.29
N ILE A 117 16.47 -23.10 6.89
CA ILE A 117 17.02 -24.15 6.02
C ILE A 117 16.23 -24.33 4.72
N LEU A 118 15.19 -23.53 4.51
CA LEU A 118 14.42 -23.55 3.27
C LEU A 118 15.12 -22.72 2.19
N ALA A 119 15.12 -23.24 0.95
CA ALA A 119 15.53 -22.48 -0.22
C ALA A 119 14.58 -21.29 -0.47
N GLU A 120 15.04 -20.29 -1.23
CA GLU A 120 14.28 -19.05 -1.49
C GLU A 120 12.88 -19.30 -2.07
N ASN A 121 12.77 -20.24 -3.02
CA ASN A 121 11.50 -20.67 -3.62
C ASN A 121 11.02 -22.03 -3.07
N GLY A 122 11.51 -22.41 -1.89
CA GLY A 122 11.15 -23.68 -1.27
C GLY A 122 9.76 -23.67 -0.65
N GLN A 123 9.22 -24.87 -0.45
CA GLN A 123 7.89 -25.09 0.12
C GLN A 123 7.97 -25.91 1.40
N VAL A 124 7.19 -25.51 2.42
CA VAL A 124 6.94 -26.32 3.61
C VAL A 124 5.54 -26.91 3.50
N MET A 125 5.43 -28.23 3.57
CA MET A 125 4.18 -28.96 3.44
C MET A 125 3.83 -29.62 4.77
N VAL A 126 2.68 -29.24 5.34
CA VAL A 126 2.18 -29.82 6.59
C VAL A 126 0.84 -30.49 6.34
N THR A 127 0.78 -31.80 6.53
CA THR A 127 -0.46 -32.57 6.39
C THR A 127 -1.11 -32.77 7.76
N LEU A 128 -2.37 -32.38 7.89
CA LEU A 128 -3.14 -32.47 9.13
C LEU A 128 -4.43 -33.26 8.91
N CYS A 129 -4.91 -33.93 9.96
CA CYS A 129 -6.20 -34.64 9.89
C CYS A 129 -7.35 -33.64 9.75
N LYS A 130 -8.51 -34.11 9.26
CA LYS A 130 -9.69 -33.27 9.01
C LYS A 130 -10.05 -32.33 10.17
N GLY A 131 -10.14 -31.04 9.87
CA GLY A 131 -10.52 -30.00 10.83
C GLY A 131 -9.42 -29.55 11.79
N GLN A 132 -8.21 -30.14 11.74
CA GLN A 132 -7.13 -29.74 12.65
C GLN A 132 -6.47 -28.42 12.24
N GLY A 133 -6.39 -28.10 10.94
CA GLY A 133 -5.65 -26.92 10.47
C GLY A 133 -6.20 -25.60 10.99
N GLY A 134 -7.52 -25.46 11.00
CA GLY A 134 -8.22 -24.23 11.33
C GLY A 134 -8.28 -23.24 10.16
N THR A 135 -8.05 -23.72 8.94
CA THR A 135 -8.15 -22.91 7.72
C THR A 135 -9.57 -23.00 7.15
N PRO A 136 -10.01 -22.01 6.35
CA PRO A 136 -11.30 -22.10 5.64
C PRO A 136 -11.45 -23.33 4.73
N ALA A 137 -10.37 -23.99 4.34
CA ALA A 137 -10.40 -25.24 3.56
C ALA A 137 -10.79 -26.47 4.40
N ASP A 138 -10.65 -26.41 5.72
CA ASP A 138 -10.97 -27.53 6.62
C ASP A 138 -12.47 -27.87 6.61
N GLN A 139 -12.76 -29.17 6.56
CA GLN A 139 -14.12 -29.70 6.65
C GLN A 139 -14.17 -30.84 7.70
N PRO A 140 -14.87 -30.69 8.83
CA PRO A 140 -15.60 -29.48 9.25
C PRO A 140 -14.65 -28.35 9.66
N LEU A 141 -15.08 -27.11 9.42
CA LEU A 141 -14.40 -25.93 9.94
C LEU A 141 -14.60 -25.86 11.46
N ARG A 142 -13.52 -26.05 12.22
CA ARG A 142 -13.54 -25.91 13.69
C ARG A 142 -13.44 -24.44 14.09
N SER A 143 -13.96 -24.12 15.28
CA SER A 143 -13.69 -22.85 15.95
C SER A 143 -12.18 -22.58 15.99
N TRP A 144 -11.77 -21.34 15.72
CA TRP A 144 -10.36 -20.95 15.67
C TRP A 144 -9.57 -21.37 16.91
N HIS A 145 -10.15 -21.19 18.11
CA HIS A 145 -9.54 -21.54 19.39
C HIS A 145 -9.44 -23.05 19.65
N ASP A 146 -10.16 -23.88 18.89
CA ASP A 146 -10.17 -25.35 18.99
C ASP A 146 -9.43 -26.02 17.82
N SER A 147 -8.74 -25.23 17.00
CA SER A 147 -7.90 -25.69 15.89
C SER A 147 -6.41 -25.57 16.20
N TRP A 148 -5.55 -26.16 15.37
CA TRP A 148 -4.10 -26.06 15.51
C TRP A 148 -3.56 -24.74 14.94
N GLN A 149 -4.40 -23.91 14.31
CA GLN A 149 -4.06 -22.59 13.83
C GLN A 149 -2.80 -22.61 12.95
N VAL A 150 -2.70 -23.60 12.07
CA VAL A 150 -1.47 -23.91 11.31
C VAL A 150 -0.96 -22.69 10.54
N LEU A 151 -1.87 -21.91 9.97
CA LEU A 151 -1.57 -20.66 9.30
C LEU A 151 -0.92 -19.62 10.23
N ALA A 152 -1.46 -19.43 11.44
CA ALA A 152 -0.91 -18.46 12.39
C ALA A 152 0.47 -18.89 12.90
N MET A 153 0.65 -20.20 13.16
CA MET A 153 1.96 -20.75 13.58
C MET A 153 3.02 -20.55 12.50
N ALA A 154 2.66 -20.78 11.23
CA ALA A 154 3.53 -20.55 10.08
C ALA A 154 3.84 -19.05 9.88
N THR A 155 2.82 -18.19 9.99
CA THR A 155 2.94 -16.74 9.78
C THR A 155 3.93 -16.11 10.76
N ASN A 156 4.00 -16.61 12.01
CA ASN A 156 4.97 -16.15 13.00
C ASN A 156 6.44 -16.38 12.58
N ALA A 157 6.68 -17.35 11.70
CA ALA A 157 8.01 -17.66 11.15
C ALA A 157 8.22 -17.12 9.71
N GLY A 158 7.36 -16.21 9.24
CA GLY A 158 7.49 -15.59 7.93
C GLY A 158 6.98 -16.42 6.76
N PHE A 159 6.00 -17.28 7.00
CA PHE A 159 5.36 -18.06 5.96
C PHE A 159 3.98 -17.54 5.60
N ILE A 160 3.60 -17.70 4.34
CA ILE A 160 2.23 -17.54 3.85
C ILE A 160 1.72 -18.86 3.28
N LEU A 161 0.42 -19.12 3.43
CA LEU A 161 -0.21 -20.30 2.86
C LEU A 161 -0.55 -20.02 1.39
N THR A 162 0.09 -20.72 0.47
CA THR A 162 -0.19 -20.55 -0.97
C THR A 162 -1.27 -21.51 -1.46
N ARG A 163 -1.35 -22.71 -0.87
CA ARG A 163 -2.31 -23.75 -1.27
C ARG A 163 -2.72 -24.62 -0.07
N ALA A 164 -3.96 -25.10 -0.10
CA ALA A 164 -4.43 -26.20 0.73
C ALA A 164 -5.08 -27.24 -0.18
N VAL A 165 -4.60 -28.48 -0.13
CA VAL A 165 -5.05 -29.57 -1.02
C VAL A 165 -5.39 -30.82 -0.24
N PRO A 166 -6.38 -31.63 -0.68
CA PRO A 166 -6.65 -32.93 -0.09
C PRO A 166 -5.40 -33.82 -0.09
N PHE A 167 -5.14 -34.47 1.04
CA PHE A 167 -4.14 -35.54 1.10
C PHE A 167 -4.76 -36.83 0.59
N ASN A 168 -4.16 -37.40 -0.46
CA ASN A 168 -4.58 -38.67 -1.03
C ASN A 168 -3.53 -39.74 -0.77
N ASP A 169 -3.80 -40.63 0.18
CA ASP A 169 -2.92 -41.76 0.52
C ASP A 169 -2.87 -42.83 -0.59
N SER A 170 -3.90 -42.92 -1.44
CA SER A 170 -3.93 -43.85 -2.57
C SER A 170 -2.81 -43.60 -3.60
N LEU A 171 -2.23 -42.40 -3.60
CA LEU A 171 -1.08 -42.04 -4.45
C LEU A 171 0.23 -42.63 -3.91
N TYR A 172 0.23 -43.20 -2.71
CA TYR A 172 1.42 -43.76 -2.06
C TYR A 172 1.17 -45.22 -1.64
N PRO A 173 1.14 -46.17 -2.60
CA PRO A 173 0.96 -47.59 -2.28
C PRO A 173 2.00 -48.11 -1.29
N GLY A 174 1.52 -48.68 -0.19
CA GLY A 174 2.37 -49.20 0.89
C GLY A 174 2.74 -48.18 1.96
N TYR A 175 2.24 -46.94 1.88
CA TYR A 175 2.32 -45.97 2.96
C TYR A 175 1.42 -46.39 4.14
N HIS A 176 1.99 -46.39 5.34
CA HIS A 176 1.29 -46.59 6.60
C HIS A 176 1.53 -45.37 7.49
N SER A 177 0.46 -44.65 7.80
CA SER A 177 0.54 -43.53 8.74
C SER A 177 0.71 -44.07 10.16
N VAL A 178 1.93 -44.03 10.70
CA VAL A 178 2.23 -44.54 12.06
C VAL A 178 2.38 -43.38 13.06
N GLY A 179 1.81 -43.56 14.24
CA GLY A 179 1.88 -42.60 15.35
C GLY A 179 3.08 -42.80 16.26
N PHE A 180 3.19 -41.95 17.30
CA PHE A 180 4.23 -41.97 18.32
C PHE A 180 4.46 -43.39 18.92
N ARG A 181 5.74 -43.81 18.99
CA ARG A 181 6.20 -45.11 19.51
C ARG A 181 5.66 -46.35 18.80
N PHE A 182 5.40 -46.26 17.49
CA PHE A 182 4.97 -47.41 16.70
C PHE A 182 3.74 -48.14 17.27
N GLN A 183 2.88 -47.41 17.99
CA GLN A 183 1.60 -47.97 18.38
C GLN A 183 0.80 -48.22 17.09
N ASP A 184 0.25 -49.42 16.91
CA ASP A 184 -0.50 -49.87 15.72
C ASP A 184 -1.79 -49.08 15.41
N LYS A 185 -1.92 -47.84 15.92
CA LYS A 185 -3.02 -46.92 15.63
C LYS A 185 -2.56 -45.89 14.62
N SER A 186 -3.03 -46.06 13.39
CA SER A 186 -2.82 -45.08 12.35
C SER A 186 -3.59 -43.78 12.58
N PHE A 187 -3.09 -42.68 12.01
CA PHE A 187 -3.89 -41.47 11.89
C PHE A 187 -5.02 -41.69 10.89
N ASN A 188 -6.14 -40.99 11.08
CA ASN A 188 -7.20 -40.98 10.10
C ASN A 188 -6.83 -40.02 8.96
N THR A 189 -6.50 -40.59 7.80
CA THR A 189 -6.14 -39.87 6.57
C THR A 189 -7.36 -39.38 5.81
N GLU A 190 -8.56 -39.90 6.09
CA GLU A 190 -9.80 -39.51 5.42
C GLU A 190 -10.10 -38.01 5.67
N GLY A 191 -10.20 -37.24 4.59
CA GLY A 191 -10.46 -35.81 4.63
C GLY A 191 -9.28 -34.99 5.17
N ALA A 192 -8.08 -35.57 5.28
CA ALA A 192 -6.88 -34.84 5.65
C ALA A 192 -6.50 -33.80 4.56
N LEU A 193 -5.85 -32.73 5.01
CA LEU A 193 -5.41 -31.64 4.14
C LEU A 193 -3.90 -31.42 4.26
N THR A 194 -3.23 -31.31 3.13
CA THR A 194 -1.85 -30.83 3.02
C THR A 194 -1.86 -29.33 2.76
N HIS A 195 -1.31 -28.58 3.71
CA HIS A 195 -1.13 -27.15 3.67
C HIS A 195 0.28 -26.84 3.12
N ILE A 196 0.36 -26.04 2.06
CA ILE A 196 1.61 -25.70 1.38
C ILE A 196 1.93 -24.24 1.67
N PHE A 197 3.08 -24.03 2.31
CA PHE A 197 3.57 -22.74 2.74
C PHE A 197 4.82 -22.35 1.97
N GLU A 198 4.96 -21.07 1.71
CA GLU A 198 6.16 -20.48 1.13
C GLU A 198 6.64 -19.32 1.99
N LYS A 199 7.94 -19.05 1.95
CA LYS A 199 8.52 -17.90 2.61
C LYS A 199 8.00 -16.61 1.98
N ALA A 200 7.69 -15.63 2.81
CA ALA A 200 7.35 -14.28 2.43
C ALA A 200 8.16 -13.30 3.28
N ASP A 201 8.24 -12.04 2.83
CA ASP A 201 8.81 -11.01 3.67
C ASP A 201 7.97 -10.87 4.94
N ILE A 202 8.64 -10.63 6.07
CA ILE A 202 7.97 -10.39 7.35
C ILE A 202 7.68 -8.90 7.45
N VAL A 203 6.49 -8.57 7.91
CA VAL A 203 6.16 -7.19 8.26
C VAL A 203 7.03 -6.75 9.45
N SER A 204 7.89 -5.76 9.23
CA SER A 204 8.65 -5.09 10.29
C SER A 204 7.85 -3.94 10.89
N VAL A 205 8.06 -3.69 12.18
CA VAL A 205 7.57 -2.50 12.87
C VAL A 205 8.76 -1.55 12.99
N GLN A 206 8.64 -0.34 12.45
CA GLN A 206 9.68 0.67 12.61
C GLN A 206 9.55 1.31 13.99
N ASP A 207 10.67 1.39 14.73
CA ASP A 207 10.72 1.97 16.07
C ASP A 207 10.63 3.51 16.06
N ASP A 208 11.04 4.14 14.95
CA ASP A 208 11.03 5.59 14.75
C ASP A 208 10.40 5.92 13.38
N PHE A 209 9.08 6.08 13.36
CA PHE A 209 8.39 6.50 12.14
C PHE A 209 8.30 8.03 12.10
N ARG A 210 8.83 8.60 11.04
CA ARG A 210 8.84 10.06 10.85
C ARG A 210 7.46 10.50 10.38
N GLY A 211 6.91 11.54 11.02
CA GLY A 211 5.66 12.14 10.55
C GLY A 211 5.85 12.94 9.25
N ARG A 212 7.05 13.48 9.04
CA ARG A 212 7.43 14.24 7.85
C ARG A 212 8.55 13.53 7.11
N GLY A 213 8.42 13.47 5.80
CA GLY A 213 9.45 13.02 4.88
C GLY A 213 9.87 14.15 3.95
N VAL A 214 10.96 13.88 3.26
CA VAL A 214 11.56 14.78 2.30
C VAL A 214 11.92 13.95 1.07
N PHE A 215 11.65 14.47 -0.12
CA PHE A 215 12.12 13.90 -1.37
C PHE A 215 12.76 14.99 -2.22
N SER A 216 13.70 14.60 -3.07
CA SER A 216 14.44 15.50 -3.93
C SER A 216 14.07 15.27 -5.38
N LEU A 217 13.94 16.35 -6.13
CA LEU A 217 13.87 16.37 -7.59
C LEU A 217 15.08 17.15 -8.12
N ASP A 218 15.26 17.16 -9.44
CA ASP A 218 16.37 17.85 -10.09
C ASP A 218 16.44 19.36 -9.77
N ASP A 219 15.31 19.96 -9.37
CA ASP A 219 15.11 21.40 -9.16
C ASP A 219 14.94 21.81 -7.69
N GLY A 220 14.95 20.86 -6.75
CA GLY A 220 14.76 21.21 -5.34
C GLY A 220 14.48 20.04 -4.41
N THR A 221 14.25 20.37 -3.14
CA THR A 221 13.94 19.40 -2.08
C THR A 221 12.63 19.80 -1.40
N PHE A 222 11.70 18.86 -1.32
CA PHE A 222 10.31 19.11 -0.97
C PHE A 222 9.89 18.29 0.26
N SER A 223 9.16 18.93 1.17
CA SER A 223 8.61 18.27 2.36
C SER A 223 7.16 17.81 2.17
N CYS A 224 6.85 16.62 2.68
CA CYS A 224 5.50 16.06 2.76
C CYS A 224 5.43 15.10 3.95
N SER A 225 4.38 14.31 4.04
CA SER A 225 4.39 13.18 4.97
C SER A 225 5.37 12.11 4.52
N GLN A 226 5.90 11.34 5.47
CA GLN A 226 6.88 10.30 5.14
C GLN A 226 6.30 9.27 4.19
N TYR A 227 5.04 8.90 4.36
CA TYR A 227 4.35 7.97 3.47
C TYR A 227 4.33 8.45 2.02
N ILE A 228 4.03 9.74 1.78
CA ILE A 228 4.03 10.31 0.43
C ILE A 228 5.45 10.38 -0.12
N ALA A 229 6.42 10.83 0.68
CA ALA A 229 7.83 10.91 0.28
C ALA A 229 8.37 9.55 -0.16
N ASP A 230 8.09 8.48 0.60
CA ASP A 230 8.52 7.12 0.28
C ASP A 230 7.96 6.66 -1.07
N LYS A 231 6.70 6.95 -1.37
CA LYS A 231 6.06 6.56 -2.64
C LYS A 231 6.51 7.41 -3.82
N LEU A 232 6.76 8.71 -3.62
CA LEU A 232 7.29 9.61 -4.65
C LEU A 232 8.74 9.28 -5.01
N SER A 233 9.52 8.82 -4.03
CA SER A 233 10.92 8.43 -4.27
C SER A 233 11.07 7.24 -5.24
N ARG A 234 9.98 6.48 -5.44
CA ARG A 234 9.94 5.28 -6.27
C ARG A 234 9.09 5.51 -7.53
N ASN A 235 9.73 5.85 -8.64
CA ASN A 235 9.04 6.04 -9.92
C ASN A 235 8.70 4.69 -10.58
N LEU A 236 7.45 4.24 -10.42
CA LEU A 236 6.98 2.96 -10.95
C LEU A 236 6.92 2.90 -12.49
N LEU A 237 6.92 4.05 -13.18
CA LEU A 237 6.92 4.11 -14.65
C LEU A 237 8.27 3.72 -15.26
N LEU A 238 9.34 3.73 -14.46
CA LEU A 238 10.71 3.36 -14.85
C LEU A 238 11.11 1.94 -14.43
N GLU A 239 10.32 1.29 -13.58
CA GLU A 239 10.61 -0.08 -13.13
C GLU A 239 10.18 -1.11 -14.19
N GLU A 240 11.15 -1.70 -14.90
CA GLU A 240 10.89 -2.56 -16.08
C GLU A 240 9.89 -3.70 -15.84
N SER A 241 9.89 -4.29 -14.64
CA SER A 241 9.00 -5.41 -14.28
C SER A 241 7.71 -4.96 -13.59
N ASN A 242 7.49 -3.67 -13.42
CA ASN A 242 6.25 -3.14 -12.86
C ASN A 242 5.16 -3.09 -13.96
N PRO A 243 3.92 -3.53 -13.69
CA PRO A 243 2.84 -3.51 -14.68
C PRO A 243 2.53 -2.09 -15.20
N LEU A 244 2.77 -1.02 -14.42
CA LEU A 244 2.62 0.36 -14.90
C LEU A 244 3.61 0.69 -16.02
N CYS A 245 4.88 0.29 -15.87
CA CYS A 245 5.90 0.46 -16.91
C CYS A 245 5.57 -0.34 -18.17
N LEU A 246 5.07 -1.57 -18.02
CA LEU A 246 4.65 -2.41 -19.15
C LEU A 246 3.47 -1.80 -19.92
N VAL A 247 2.45 -1.29 -19.22
CA VAL A 247 1.32 -0.57 -19.84
C VAL A 247 1.81 0.69 -20.54
N ARG A 248 2.61 1.53 -19.87
CA ARG A 248 3.19 2.75 -20.44
C ARG A 248 3.91 2.44 -21.76
N ARG A 249 4.86 1.49 -21.74
CA ARG A 249 5.65 1.11 -22.94
C ARG A 249 4.77 0.54 -24.06
N GLY A 250 3.79 -0.28 -23.72
CA GLY A 250 2.84 -0.84 -24.69
C GLY A 250 2.02 0.25 -25.38
N LEU A 251 1.51 1.22 -24.62
CA LEU A 251 0.79 2.37 -25.14
C LEU A 251 1.69 3.29 -25.96
N GLU A 252 2.86 3.68 -25.46
CA GLU A 252 3.83 4.51 -26.19
C GLU A 252 4.18 3.92 -27.56
N LYS A 253 4.47 2.62 -27.61
CA LYS A 253 4.73 1.91 -28.86
C LYS A 253 3.54 1.98 -29.80
N SER A 254 2.32 1.79 -29.30
CA SER A 254 1.11 1.82 -30.11
C SER A 254 0.80 3.22 -30.64
N PHE A 255 0.86 4.25 -29.80
CA PHE A 255 0.63 5.64 -30.21
C PHE A 255 1.68 6.13 -31.20
N LYS A 256 2.95 5.70 -31.06
CA LYS A 256 4.00 5.98 -32.05
C LYS A 256 3.67 5.39 -33.42
N VAL A 257 3.10 4.19 -33.47
CA VAL A 257 2.73 3.52 -34.72
C VAL A 257 1.47 4.12 -35.35
N HIS A 258 0.43 4.37 -34.56
CA HIS A 258 -0.89 4.76 -35.08
C HIS A 258 -1.07 6.27 -35.26
N MET A 259 -0.34 7.09 -34.50
CA MET A 259 -0.51 8.56 -34.50
C MET A 259 0.79 9.31 -34.74
N ASN A 260 1.92 8.62 -34.99
CA ASN A 260 3.24 9.24 -35.13
C ASN A 260 3.58 10.16 -33.93
N ALA A 261 3.18 9.73 -32.73
CA ALA A 261 3.36 10.52 -31.51
C ALA A 261 4.84 10.64 -31.15
N ASN A 262 5.28 11.87 -30.93
CA ASN A 262 6.59 12.16 -30.35
C ASN A 262 6.54 12.03 -28.83
N LEU A 263 7.44 11.22 -28.28
CA LEU A 263 7.55 11.02 -26.84
C LEU A 263 8.29 12.19 -26.20
N VAL A 264 7.68 12.83 -25.22
CA VAL A 264 8.36 13.78 -24.32
C VAL A 264 8.90 12.97 -23.14
N HIS A 265 10.23 12.87 -23.02
CA HIS A 265 10.87 12.03 -22.01
C HIS A 265 10.60 12.53 -20.58
N ASP A 266 10.08 11.63 -19.75
CA ASP A 266 9.79 11.83 -18.33
C ASP A 266 10.99 12.46 -17.58
N LYS A 267 10.76 13.63 -16.98
CA LYS A 267 11.65 14.20 -15.97
C LYS A 267 10.93 14.17 -14.64
N GLN A 268 11.61 13.67 -13.62
CA GLN A 268 11.09 13.60 -12.25
C GLN A 268 10.55 14.97 -11.75
N ALA A 269 11.17 16.07 -12.19
CA ALA A 269 10.76 17.46 -11.95
C ALA A 269 9.31 17.81 -12.38
N TRP A 270 8.67 17.01 -13.24
CA TRP A 270 7.31 17.31 -13.73
C TRP A 270 6.20 17.10 -12.70
N CYS A 271 6.50 16.46 -11.56
CA CYS A 271 5.53 16.23 -10.49
C CYS A 271 5.19 17.50 -9.68
N VAL A 272 5.93 18.60 -9.86
CA VAL A 272 5.83 19.82 -9.05
C VAL A 272 5.61 21.05 -9.94
N VAL A 273 4.86 22.04 -9.42
CA VAL A 273 4.63 23.35 -10.04
C VAL A 273 5.04 24.45 -9.07
N GLU A 274 5.73 25.46 -9.60
CA GLU A 274 6.02 26.70 -8.90
C GLU A 274 4.80 27.61 -8.87
N GLY A 275 4.34 27.96 -7.66
CA GLY A 275 3.24 28.90 -7.48
C GLY A 275 1.86 28.32 -7.82
N HIS A 276 0.88 28.74 -7.03
CA HIS A 276 -0.48 28.23 -7.05
C HIS A 276 -1.25 28.65 -8.31
N GLN A 277 -1.33 27.87 -9.40
CA GLN A 277 -2.38 28.04 -10.42
C GLN A 277 -2.73 26.75 -11.18
N SER A 278 -3.39 25.78 -10.54
CA SER A 278 -4.37 24.92 -11.23
C SER A 278 -5.35 24.32 -10.23
N LYS A 279 -6.61 24.74 -10.29
CA LYS A 279 -7.70 24.07 -9.60
C LYS A 279 -8.58 23.46 -10.68
N ILE A 280 -8.32 22.20 -11.03
CA ILE A 280 -9.22 21.46 -11.91
C ILE A 280 -10.44 21.09 -11.07
N VAL A 281 -11.51 21.87 -11.16
CA VAL A 281 -12.77 21.57 -10.48
C VAL A 281 -13.61 20.74 -11.44
N LEU A 282 -13.53 19.41 -11.31
CA LEU A 282 -14.51 18.51 -11.92
C LEU A 282 -15.82 18.64 -11.15
N ARG A 283 -16.74 19.49 -11.62
CA ARG A 283 -18.12 19.51 -11.11
C ARG A 283 -18.89 18.36 -11.74
N SER A 284 -18.81 17.19 -11.14
CA SER A 284 -19.73 16.09 -11.46
C SER A 284 -20.49 15.72 -10.20
N ASP A 285 -21.78 16.06 -10.16
CA ASP A 285 -22.73 15.56 -9.14
C ASP A 285 -23.02 14.06 -9.32
N GLN A 286 -22.14 13.29 -9.98
CA GLN A 286 -22.34 11.87 -10.28
C GLN A 286 -21.14 10.94 -10.07
N LEU A 287 -19.96 11.41 -9.64
CA LEU A 287 -18.89 10.49 -9.19
C LEU A 287 -19.19 9.83 -7.82
N ALA A 288 -20.25 10.28 -7.13
CA ALA A 288 -20.73 9.68 -5.88
C ALA A 288 -21.79 8.57 -6.08
N ALA A 289 -22.15 8.22 -7.32
CA ALA A 289 -23.24 7.26 -7.60
C ALA A 289 -22.79 5.81 -7.87
N GLU A 290 -21.50 5.50 -7.89
CA GLU A 290 -20.99 4.11 -8.03
C GLU A 290 -20.56 3.48 -6.69
N GLY A 291 -21.05 4.04 -5.59
CA GLY A 291 -21.04 3.43 -4.26
C GLY A 291 -22.20 2.47 -4.00
N LYS A 292 -22.97 2.06 -5.01
CA LYS A 292 -23.82 0.87 -4.86
C LYS A 292 -22.92 -0.35 -4.88
N ARG A 293 -22.54 -0.79 -3.68
CA ARG A 293 -22.24 -2.19 -3.40
C ARG A 293 -23.32 -3.04 -4.08
N GLU A 294 -22.98 -3.65 -5.20
CA GLU A 294 -23.51 -4.97 -5.48
C GLU A 294 -22.96 -5.88 -4.37
N THR A 295 -23.82 -6.14 -3.40
CA THR A 295 -23.83 -7.41 -2.70
C THR A 295 -23.96 -8.51 -3.75
N LEU A 296 -22.85 -8.95 -4.32
CA LEU A 296 -22.73 -10.30 -4.86
C LEU A 296 -22.65 -11.24 -3.67
N GLN A 297 -23.86 -11.52 -3.19
CA GLN A 297 -24.20 -12.65 -2.37
C GLN A 297 -23.91 -13.91 -3.19
N ASN A 298 -22.76 -14.51 -2.96
CA ASN A 298 -22.60 -15.95 -3.12
C ASN A 298 -22.31 -16.49 -1.73
N ASP A 299 -23.33 -17.18 -1.22
CA ASP A 299 -23.39 -17.80 0.08
C ASP A 299 -22.20 -18.74 0.31
N VAL A 300 -21.41 -18.43 1.34
CA VAL A 300 -20.87 -19.47 2.21
C VAL A 300 -21.41 -19.18 3.59
N ASP A 301 -22.39 -20.00 3.94
CA ASP A 301 -23.17 -20.08 5.17
C ASP A 301 -22.36 -19.70 6.44
N LEU A 302 -22.60 -18.50 6.97
CA LEU A 302 -22.19 -18.08 8.31
C LEU A 302 -23.42 -18.15 9.21
N SER A 303 -23.80 -19.37 9.57
CA SER A 303 -24.72 -19.62 10.68
C SER A 303 -23.97 -20.33 11.81
N ILE A 304 -23.81 -19.62 12.94
CA ILE A 304 -23.96 -20.11 14.33
C ILE A 304 -24.09 -18.89 15.25
N GLY A 305 -25.30 -18.77 15.82
CA GLY A 305 -25.78 -18.10 17.05
C GLY A 305 -25.09 -16.80 17.51
N GLY A 306 -25.76 -15.65 17.66
CA GLY A 306 -27.15 -15.44 18.04
C GLY A 306 -27.39 -15.73 19.52
N SER A 307 -27.08 -14.78 20.42
CA SER A 307 -27.87 -14.51 21.65
C SER A 307 -27.39 -13.30 22.51
N LEU A 308 -26.81 -12.23 21.94
CA LEU A 308 -26.48 -11.02 22.73
C LEU A 308 -26.74 -9.67 22.05
N GLU A 309 -27.50 -9.62 20.95
CA GLU A 309 -27.80 -8.36 20.26
C GLU A 309 -29.21 -7.80 20.48
N ARG A 310 -30.18 -8.61 20.96
CA ARG A 310 -31.56 -8.14 21.13
C ARG A 310 -31.85 -7.27 22.37
N MET A 311 -30.84 -6.83 23.11
CA MET A 311 -31.03 -5.91 24.24
C MET A 311 -30.32 -4.55 24.13
N LYS A 312 -29.67 -4.24 22.99
CA LYS A 312 -29.00 -2.93 22.79
C LYS A 312 -29.65 -2.06 21.71
N GLU A 313 -30.56 -2.58 20.91
CA GLU A 313 -31.17 -1.85 19.78
C GLU A 313 -32.24 -0.81 20.17
N LYS A 314 -32.69 -0.74 21.43
CA LYS A 314 -33.70 0.26 21.84
C LYS A 314 -33.15 1.55 22.46
N LYS A 315 -31.84 1.78 22.42
CA LYS A 315 -31.24 3.02 22.97
C LYS A 315 -30.40 3.83 21.98
N ASN A 316 -30.27 3.39 20.73
CA ASN A 316 -29.34 3.97 19.75
C ASN A 316 -29.99 4.86 18.68
N GLU A 317 -31.32 4.94 18.60
CA GLU A 317 -32.01 5.71 17.55
C GLU A 317 -32.15 7.21 17.83
N ALA A 318 -31.79 7.70 19.03
CA ALA A 318 -32.03 9.10 19.41
C ALA A 318 -30.84 10.06 19.21
N ASN A 319 -29.62 9.58 18.90
CA ASN A 319 -28.42 10.45 18.86
C ASN A 319 -27.75 10.61 17.48
N ILE A 320 -28.32 10.04 16.40
CA ILE A 320 -27.71 10.09 15.07
C ILE A 320 -28.27 11.22 14.17
N CYS A 321 -29.34 11.91 14.57
CA CYS A 321 -30.08 12.80 13.65
C CYS A 321 -29.76 14.31 13.72
N THR A 322 -28.64 14.76 14.31
CA THR A 322 -28.39 16.22 14.43
C THR A 322 -26.96 16.71 14.14
N MET A 323 -26.14 16.01 13.34
CA MET A 323 -24.88 16.57 12.81
C MET A 323 -24.46 16.05 11.42
N MET A 324 -25.40 15.74 10.52
CA MET A 324 -25.09 15.44 9.10
C MET A 324 -25.51 16.56 8.16
N LYS A 325 -24.97 17.79 8.34
CA LYS A 325 -25.20 18.89 7.39
C LYS A 325 -23.99 19.72 6.97
N ASP A 326 -22.77 19.34 7.34
CA ASP A 326 -21.56 19.96 6.75
C ASP A 326 -20.59 18.88 6.25
N GLN A 327 -20.90 18.25 5.11
CA GLN A 327 -19.88 17.62 4.29
C GLN A 327 -19.21 18.74 3.47
N ARG A 328 -18.16 19.35 4.05
CA ARG A 328 -17.11 19.96 3.23
C ARG A 328 -16.14 18.86 2.86
N THR A 329 -15.99 18.59 1.57
CA THR A 329 -14.93 17.76 1.01
C THR A 329 -13.60 18.28 1.54
N LEU A 330 -12.96 17.55 2.45
CA LEU A 330 -11.62 17.85 2.93
C LEU A 330 -10.63 17.48 1.81
N GLU A 331 -10.48 18.40 0.86
CA GLU A 331 -9.44 18.35 -0.18
C GLU A 331 -8.10 18.76 0.43
N LEU A 332 -7.04 18.05 0.07
CA LEU A 332 -5.69 18.39 0.50
C LEU A 332 -5.33 19.82 0.06
N LYS A 333 -5.01 20.71 1.01
CA LYS A 333 -4.33 21.97 0.73
C LYS A 333 -2.83 21.76 0.89
N HIS A 334 -2.11 21.67 -0.21
CA HIS A 334 -0.66 21.53 -0.19
C HIS A 334 -0.01 22.90 -0.30
N GLY A 335 1.02 23.15 0.49
CA GLY A 335 2.05 24.13 0.22
C GLY A 335 3.36 23.52 0.72
N VAL A 336 4.36 23.44 -0.14
CA VAL A 336 5.69 22.98 0.24
C VAL A 336 6.60 24.19 0.36
N GLU A 337 7.16 24.40 1.54
CA GLU A 337 8.22 25.38 1.77
C GLU A 337 9.57 24.76 1.37
N ASN A 338 10.33 25.47 0.53
CA ASN A 338 11.73 25.13 0.25
C ASN A 338 12.57 25.48 1.48
N GLY A 339 13.20 24.48 2.09
CA GLY A 339 14.16 24.71 3.18
C GLY A 339 15.55 25.01 2.61
N SER A 340 16.12 26.16 2.95
CA SER A 340 17.54 26.47 2.74
C SER A 340 18.43 25.77 3.78
N GLN A 341 19.65 25.42 3.37
CA GLN A 341 20.63 24.60 4.11
C GLN A 341 21.07 25.20 5.45
N GLU A 342 21.27 24.34 6.46
CA GLU A 342 22.21 24.62 7.55
C GLU A 342 23.33 23.57 7.61
N ASN A 343 24.54 24.08 7.86
CA ASN A 343 25.83 23.41 7.85
C ASN A 343 25.96 22.32 8.93
N VAL A 344 26.60 21.21 8.55
CA VAL A 344 27.03 20.15 9.47
C VAL A 344 28.36 20.52 10.13
N SER A 345 28.40 20.52 11.47
CA SER A 345 29.49 19.94 12.27
C SER A 345 29.10 19.81 13.75
N PRO A 346 29.73 18.89 14.52
CA PRO A 346 29.01 18.03 15.46
C PRO A 346 29.24 18.42 16.94
N THR A 347 28.20 18.30 17.76
CA THR A 347 28.33 18.10 19.21
C THR A 347 27.09 17.42 19.79
N GLN A 348 27.35 16.66 20.85
CA GLN A 348 26.61 15.52 21.38
C GLN A 348 25.31 15.87 22.13
N ASP A 349 24.45 14.84 22.22
CA ASP A 349 23.54 14.52 23.32
C ASP A 349 22.33 15.44 23.58
N ALA A 350 21.31 15.30 22.73
CA ALA A 350 19.91 15.50 23.13
C ALA A 350 18.89 14.56 22.44
N SER A 351 19.31 13.73 21.47
CA SER A 351 18.42 12.77 20.76
C SER A 351 18.37 11.37 21.39
N SER A 352 19.20 11.11 22.40
CA SER A 352 19.29 9.82 23.10
C SER A 352 18.03 9.49 23.92
N HIS A 353 17.32 10.49 24.45
CA HIS A 353 16.20 10.22 25.38
C HIS A 353 14.89 9.77 24.71
N ALA A 354 14.56 10.22 23.49
CA ALA A 354 13.32 9.82 22.81
C ALA A 354 13.44 8.45 22.10
N SER A 355 14.63 8.15 21.55
CA SER A 355 14.91 6.87 20.89
C SER A 355 15.00 5.70 21.88
N LEU A 356 15.53 5.93 23.09
CA LEU A 356 15.52 4.95 24.19
C LEU A 356 14.15 4.83 24.89
N PHE A 357 13.24 5.78 24.70
CA PHE A 357 11.92 5.79 25.34
C PHE A 357 11.03 4.67 24.80
N LEU A 358 10.90 4.52 23.48
CA LEU A 358 10.06 3.48 22.87
C LEU A 358 10.66 2.08 22.98
N GLN A 359 11.99 1.92 22.88
CA GLN A 359 12.66 0.62 23.08
C GLN A 359 12.49 0.06 24.51
N ARG A 360 12.29 0.92 25.52
CA ARG A 360 11.99 0.51 26.90
C ARG A 360 10.49 0.38 27.20
N LEU A 361 9.61 0.86 26.30
CA LEU A 361 8.16 1.00 26.53
C LEU A 361 7.28 0.11 25.63
N ILE A 362 7.84 -0.69 24.73
CA ILE A 362 7.11 -1.79 24.08
C ILE A 362 7.40 -3.08 24.86
N PRO A 363 6.71 -3.35 25.98
CA PRO A 363 6.86 -4.61 26.68
C PRO A 363 6.44 -5.76 25.77
N GLY A 364 7.12 -6.91 25.89
CA GLY A 364 6.82 -8.13 25.12
C GLY A 364 5.46 -8.78 25.43
N ASN A 365 4.57 -8.08 26.11
CA ASN A 365 3.28 -8.55 26.59
C ASN A 365 2.23 -7.41 26.49
N PRO A 366 1.05 -7.65 25.86
CA PRO A 366 -0.05 -6.70 25.75
C PRO A 366 -0.53 -6.03 27.03
N GLU A 367 -0.59 -6.76 28.14
CA GLU A 367 -1.09 -6.26 29.43
C GLU A 367 -0.18 -5.20 30.07
N SER A 368 1.11 -5.23 29.76
CA SER A 368 2.11 -4.33 30.36
C SER A 368 2.02 -2.89 29.82
N VAL A 369 1.52 -2.69 28.58
CA VAL A 369 1.25 -1.35 28.01
C VAL A 369 0.06 -0.71 28.71
N TYR A 370 -0.97 -1.48 29.07
CA TYR A 370 -2.13 -0.98 29.80
C TYR A 370 -1.74 -0.42 31.17
N ILE A 371 -0.82 -1.09 31.88
CA ILE A 371 -0.25 -0.62 33.15
C ILE A 371 0.57 0.67 32.93
N LEU A 372 1.34 0.74 31.85
CA LEU A 372 2.15 1.91 31.52
C LEU A 372 1.31 3.16 31.18
N ILE A 373 0.26 3.00 30.38
CA ILE A 373 -0.69 4.07 30.06
C ILE A 373 -1.43 4.53 31.34
N LYS A 374 -1.83 3.58 32.20
CA LYS A 374 -2.47 3.89 33.48
C LYS A 374 -1.55 4.66 34.44
N ASN A 375 -0.25 4.38 34.40
CA ASN A 375 0.75 5.08 35.22
C ASN A 375 1.12 6.46 34.65
N MET A 376 1.12 6.66 33.33
CA MET A 376 1.34 8.00 32.74
C MET A 376 0.22 8.99 33.08
N ASN A 377 -1.03 8.54 33.16
CA ASN A 377 -2.15 9.38 33.60
C ASN A 377 -2.09 9.75 35.10
N SER A 378 -1.27 9.05 35.91
CA SER A 378 -1.09 9.36 37.34
C SER A 378 0.00 10.40 37.63
N LEU A 379 0.81 10.75 36.62
CA LEU A 379 1.86 11.78 36.72
C LEU A 379 1.36 13.18 36.34
N SER A 380 0.20 13.30 35.68
CA SER A 380 -0.44 14.58 35.37
C SER A 380 -1.35 15.12 36.49
N GLU A 381 -1.52 14.39 37.61
CA GLU A 381 -2.40 14.76 38.73
C GLU A 381 -1.64 15.06 40.05
N ARG A 382 -0.30 15.24 40.01
CA ARG A 382 0.50 15.58 41.20
C ARG A 382 1.36 16.84 41.01
N GLU A 383 0.76 17.94 40.56
CA GLU A 383 1.35 19.29 40.68
C GLU A 383 0.28 20.32 41.07
N THR A 384 -0.56 20.00 42.05
CA THR A 384 -1.32 21.00 42.83
C THR A 384 -1.61 20.42 44.21
N ASP A 385 -0.73 20.70 45.17
CA ASP A 385 -1.09 21.02 46.56
C ASP A 385 0.20 21.09 47.38
N GLY A 386 0.50 22.30 47.86
CA GLY A 386 1.66 22.57 48.69
C GLY A 386 1.51 21.96 50.09
N VAL A 387 2.65 21.68 50.72
CA VAL A 387 3.05 22.11 52.07
C VAL A 387 4.43 21.50 52.35
N ILE A 388 5.40 22.38 52.56
CA ILE A 388 6.76 22.08 53.03
C ILE A 388 6.69 21.67 54.50
N PRO A 389 7.50 20.69 54.93
CA PRO A 389 8.34 20.94 56.10
C PRO A 389 9.79 20.53 55.85
N GLU A 390 10.70 21.49 56.02
CA GLU A 390 12.10 21.25 56.41
C GLU A 390 12.17 20.63 57.83
N PRO A 391 13.24 19.91 58.26
CA PRO A 391 14.65 20.35 58.15
C PRO A 391 15.72 19.23 58.00
N GLY A 392 16.97 19.63 57.75
CA GLY A 392 18.13 18.74 57.91
C GLY A 392 19.43 19.22 57.26
N LEU A 393 20.10 20.17 57.91
CA LEU A 393 21.44 20.67 57.63
C LEU A 393 22.50 19.55 57.58
N ASP A 394 23.43 19.63 56.63
CA ASP A 394 24.87 19.69 56.93
C ASP A 394 25.66 20.12 55.67
N GLN A 395 26.21 21.33 55.74
CA GLN A 395 27.34 21.77 54.92
C GLN A 395 28.63 21.60 55.74
N GLN A 396 29.73 21.24 55.09
CA GLN A 396 31.05 21.69 55.53
C GLN A 396 31.89 22.21 54.36
N ASN A 397 32.35 23.44 54.59
CA ASN A 397 33.63 24.04 54.19
C ASN A 397 33.75 24.69 52.81
N SER A 398 33.35 25.99 52.76
CA SER A 398 34.21 27.21 52.78
C SER A 398 35.58 27.18 52.07
N PRO A 399 36.19 28.33 51.68
CA PRO A 399 35.86 29.72 52.11
C PRO A 399 35.89 30.76 50.93
N SER A 400 34.98 31.76 50.93
CA SER A 400 35.20 33.14 51.42
C SER A 400 35.94 34.03 50.40
N ILE A 401 35.50 35.22 49.99
CA ILE A 401 35.20 36.48 50.71
C ILE A 401 34.53 37.37 49.64
N LEU A 402 33.28 37.83 49.84
CA LEU A 402 32.92 39.11 50.48
C LEU A 402 33.44 40.30 49.65
N SER A 403 32.65 41.32 49.33
CA SER A 403 31.45 41.86 49.98
C SER A 403 30.93 42.98 49.06
N GLU A 404 29.60 43.06 48.88
CA GLU A 404 28.79 44.21 49.36
C GLU A 404 28.93 45.46 48.44
N ASP A 405 27.88 46.18 48.07
CA ASP A 405 26.55 46.27 48.64
C ASP A 405 25.64 47.07 47.70
N THR A 406 24.33 46.75 47.76
CA THR A 406 23.15 47.64 47.65
C THR A 406 23.05 48.70 46.54
N SER A 407 21.90 49.04 45.98
CA SER A 407 20.52 48.57 45.94
C SER A 407 19.77 49.62 45.11
N HIS A 408 18.67 49.20 44.48
CA HIS A 408 17.51 50.04 44.16
C HIS A 408 17.56 51.01 42.96
N ASP A 409 16.76 50.60 41.96
CA ASP A 409 15.49 51.26 41.58
C ASP A 409 15.44 51.91 40.19
N GLY A 410 14.29 51.73 39.55
CA GLY A 410 13.68 52.73 38.69
C GLY A 410 14.17 52.83 37.25
N THR A 411 13.38 52.22 36.34
CA THR A 411 12.81 52.85 35.15
C THR A 411 13.61 53.90 34.36
N ARG A 412 13.65 53.73 33.03
CA ARG A 412 13.10 54.68 32.01
C ARG A 412 13.96 54.70 30.74
N THR A 413 13.27 54.39 29.63
CA THR A 413 13.38 54.95 28.27
C THR A 413 14.36 56.11 28.06
N GLU A 414 15.14 56.05 26.97
CA GLU A 414 15.31 57.06 25.90
C GLU A 414 16.57 56.73 25.06
N LEU A 415 16.42 56.40 23.77
CA LEU A 415 16.45 57.29 22.58
C LEU A 415 17.86 57.67 22.09
N LYS A 416 18.14 57.15 20.87
CA LYS A 416 18.87 57.73 19.73
C LYS A 416 20.32 58.21 19.88
N THR A 417 21.16 57.68 18.99
CA THR A 417 21.93 58.48 18.02
C THR A 417 22.27 57.64 16.77
N GLU A 418 21.97 58.22 15.61
CA GLU A 418 22.49 57.93 14.25
C GLU A 418 24.03 58.13 14.27
N GLU A 419 24.91 57.68 13.37
CA GLU A 419 24.98 57.38 11.92
C GLU A 419 26.04 56.24 11.77
N ASP A 420 26.14 55.40 10.74
CA ASP A 420 26.51 55.73 9.36
C ASP A 420 26.44 54.46 8.47
N SER A 421 26.25 54.71 7.18
CA SER A 421 26.07 53.80 6.05
C SER A 421 27.22 52.84 5.74
N ASP A 422 26.91 51.62 5.28
CA ASP A 422 27.43 51.09 4.01
C ASP A 422 26.75 49.76 3.57
N MET A 423 26.27 49.76 2.33
CA MET A 423 26.05 48.62 1.41
C MET A 423 25.34 47.35 1.91
N VAL A 424 24.03 47.26 1.64
CA VAL A 424 23.33 45.98 1.50
C VAL A 424 22.64 45.96 0.15
N ASP A 425 23.20 45.20 -0.79
CA ASP A 425 22.54 44.80 -2.03
C ASP A 425 21.34 43.90 -1.70
N ASP A 426 20.23 44.19 -2.38
CA ASP A 426 18.97 43.46 -2.40
C ASP A 426 19.15 41.95 -2.66
N ILE A 427 18.92 41.12 -1.64
CA ILE A 427 18.44 39.74 -1.84
C ILE A 427 16.96 39.73 -1.44
N ARG A 428 16.09 39.93 -2.43
CA ARG A 428 14.67 39.55 -2.31
C ARG A 428 14.61 38.03 -2.33
N ASP A 429 14.67 37.42 -1.15
CA ASP A 429 14.31 36.02 -0.96
C ASP A 429 12.80 35.87 -1.18
N THR A 430 12.40 35.55 -2.41
CA THR A 430 11.02 35.14 -2.68
C THR A 430 10.87 33.70 -2.22
N ASN A 431 10.29 33.48 -1.03
CA ASN A 431 9.75 32.19 -0.60
C ASN A 431 8.71 31.71 -1.62
N ARG A 432 9.16 31.00 -2.67
CA ARG A 432 8.31 30.37 -3.67
C ARG A 432 7.72 29.10 -3.06
N VAL A 433 6.41 29.10 -2.82
CA VAL A 433 5.66 27.91 -2.38
C VAL A 433 5.40 27.03 -3.60
N HIS A 434 5.86 25.79 -3.55
CA HIS A 434 5.62 24.80 -4.60
C HIS A 434 4.41 23.91 -4.26
N HIS A 435 3.70 23.47 -5.30
CA HIS A 435 2.55 22.57 -5.17
C HIS A 435 2.80 21.29 -5.98
N TYR A 436 2.30 20.16 -5.49
CA TYR A 436 2.24 18.92 -6.26
C TYR A 436 1.21 19.05 -7.38
N ARG A 437 1.56 18.57 -8.57
CA ARG A 437 0.57 18.45 -9.66
C ARG A 437 -0.49 17.44 -9.29
N THR A 438 -1.73 17.81 -9.54
CA THR A 438 -2.88 16.91 -9.36
C THR A 438 -3.23 16.18 -10.65
N SER A 439 -2.81 16.71 -11.80
CA SER A 439 -2.96 16.07 -13.11
C SER A 439 -1.92 16.56 -14.12
N LEU A 440 -1.64 15.74 -15.14
CA LEU A 440 -0.85 16.13 -16.30
C LEU A 440 -1.53 17.18 -17.19
N LEU A 441 -2.83 17.40 -17.05
CA LEU A 441 -3.52 18.51 -17.73
C LEU A 441 -2.88 19.86 -17.42
N GLU A 442 -2.28 20.02 -16.24
CA GLU A 442 -1.56 21.23 -15.85
C GLU A 442 -0.30 21.51 -16.70
N ASN A 443 0.12 20.58 -17.58
CA ASN A 443 1.23 20.75 -18.52
C ASN A 443 0.78 21.13 -19.95
N LEU A 444 -0.51 21.33 -20.20
CA LEU A 444 -1.04 21.56 -21.54
C LEU A 444 -0.39 22.74 -22.26
N GLU A 445 -0.14 23.84 -21.55
CA GLU A 445 0.58 25.02 -22.03
C GLU A 445 1.89 24.67 -22.76
N MET A 446 2.74 23.87 -22.10
CA MET A 446 4.02 23.43 -22.64
C MET A 446 3.83 22.43 -23.79
N LEU A 447 2.84 21.54 -23.69
CA LEU A 447 2.59 20.57 -24.75
C LEU A 447 2.07 21.23 -26.03
N PHE A 448 1.25 22.28 -25.91
CA PHE A 448 0.77 23.05 -27.05
C PHE A 448 1.92 23.74 -27.80
N THR A 449 2.87 24.35 -27.09
CA THR A 449 4.04 25.00 -27.73
C THR A 449 4.92 23.99 -28.47
N LEU A 450 5.12 22.79 -27.91
CA LEU A 450 5.85 21.71 -28.57
C LEU A 450 5.15 21.20 -29.84
N THR A 451 3.81 21.21 -29.88
CA THR A 451 3.04 20.83 -31.08
C THR A 451 2.96 21.92 -32.15
N ASP A 452 3.12 23.19 -31.76
CA ASP A 452 2.99 24.34 -32.68
C ASP A 452 4.30 24.66 -33.43
N GLY A 453 5.46 24.20 -32.95
CA GLY A 453 6.75 24.36 -33.64
C GLY A 453 7.27 25.80 -33.74
N SER A 454 6.67 26.75 -33.00
CA SER A 454 7.15 28.13 -32.96
C SER A 454 8.41 28.23 -32.10
N GLU A 455 9.57 28.46 -32.72
CA GLU A 455 10.75 28.97 -31.99
C GLU A 455 10.37 30.29 -31.30
N THR A 456 10.67 30.41 -30.01
CA THR A 456 10.49 31.65 -29.26
C THR A 456 11.48 32.71 -29.76
N GLY A 457 11.10 33.45 -30.79
CA GLY A 457 11.72 34.73 -31.13
C GLY A 457 11.17 35.82 -30.22
N GLY A 458 11.94 36.25 -29.21
CA GLY A 458 11.54 37.38 -28.36
C GLY A 458 12.56 37.75 -27.29
N SER A 459 13.21 38.90 -27.48
CA SER A 459 14.27 39.49 -26.66
C SER A 459 13.83 39.96 -25.26
N GLY A 460 14.66 39.65 -24.25
CA GLY A 460 14.98 40.55 -23.12
C GLY A 460 13.92 40.73 -22.02
N GLY A 461 14.05 39.98 -20.92
CA GLY A 461 13.42 40.34 -19.64
C GLY A 461 13.40 39.22 -18.59
N SER A 462 14.31 39.32 -17.61
CA SER A 462 14.37 38.62 -16.31
C SER A 462 14.47 37.09 -16.29
N ALA A 463 15.50 36.59 -15.59
CA ALA A 463 15.76 35.19 -15.33
C ALA A 463 14.65 34.59 -14.43
N ALA A 464 13.64 34.01 -15.06
CA ALA A 464 12.72 33.06 -14.46
C ALA A 464 12.83 31.76 -15.27
N CYS A 465 13.08 30.63 -14.59
CA CYS A 465 13.28 29.33 -15.20
C CYS A 465 12.07 28.94 -16.07
N ASN A 466 12.21 29.09 -17.39
CA ASN A 466 11.24 28.56 -18.34
C ASN A 466 11.52 27.06 -18.52
N PRO A 467 10.50 26.18 -18.39
CA PRO A 467 10.64 24.75 -18.72
C PRO A 467 11.08 24.49 -20.17
N ALA A 468 11.00 25.50 -21.04
CA ALA A 468 11.41 25.47 -22.43
C ALA A 468 12.94 25.41 -22.62
N ASP A 469 13.75 25.89 -21.67
CA ASP A 469 15.21 26.00 -21.84
C ASP A 469 15.97 24.67 -21.73
N HIS A 470 15.27 23.57 -21.40
CA HIS A 470 15.88 22.26 -21.13
C HIS A 470 15.27 21.10 -21.92
N VAL A 471 14.55 21.38 -23.01
CA VAL A 471 14.07 20.36 -23.96
C VAL A 471 15.20 20.07 -24.96
N GLN A 472 16.13 19.18 -24.60
CA GLN A 472 17.08 18.64 -25.57
C GLN A 472 16.33 17.76 -26.59
N SER A 473 16.38 18.19 -27.85
CA SER A 473 16.19 17.38 -29.07
C SER A 473 14.77 16.89 -29.39
N LEU A 474 13.84 17.79 -29.70
CA LEU A 474 12.84 17.54 -30.74
C LEU A 474 13.43 17.98 -32.09
N THR A 475 13.94 17.04 -32.88
CA THR A 475 14.59 17.33 -34.17
C THR A 475 13.62 17.51 -35.34
N THR A 476 12.32 17.28 -35.12
CA THR A 476 11.25 17.51 -36.12
C THR A 476 9.96 17.88 -35.40
N ALA A 477 9.25 18.93 -35.89
CA ALA A 477 7.92 19.27 -35.40
C ALA A 477 6.96 18.09 -35.66
N SER A 478 6.31 17.57 -34.62
CA SER A 478 5.23 16.57 -34.75
C SER A 478 3.91 17.18 -34.33
N SER A 479 2.87 16.89 -35.09
CA SER A 479 1.50 17.27 -34.78
C SER A 479 0.93 16.54 -33.56
N CYS A 480 1.60 15.48 -33.07
CA CYS A 480 1.18 14.70 -31.92
C CYS A 480 2.32 14.54 -30.91
N VAL A 481 2.09 14.92 -29.66
CA VAL A 481 3.01 14.69 -28.55
C VAL A 481 2.36 13.81 -27.50
N LEU A 482 3.17 13.02 -26.81
CA LEU A 482 2.75 12.12 -25.74
C LEU A 482 3.69 12.26 -24.55
N MET A 483 3.11 12.29 -23.35
CA MET A 483 3.83 12.40 -22.09
C MET A 483 3.17 11.49 -21.05
N SER A 484 3.96 10.90 -20.15
CA SER A 484 3.46 10.19 -18.97
C SER A 484 4.16 10.70 -17.71
N GLY A 485 3.50 10.59 -16.57
CA GLY A 485 4.08 11.03 -15.31
C GLY A 485 3.26 10.62 -14.09
N GLN A 486 3.86 10.84 -12.92
CA GLN A 486 3.25 10.61 -11.62
C GLN A 486 2.62 11.92 -11.11
N CYS A 487 1.42 11.84 -10.56
CA CYS A 487 0.66 12.96 -10.03
C CYS A 487 0.09 12.62 -8.65
N LEU A 488 -0.23 13.64 -7.87
CA LEU A 488 -0.93 13.45 -6.62
C LEU A 488 -2.43 13.25 -6.88
N ALA A 489 -3.00 12.18 -6.35
CA ALA A 489 -4.42 11.92 -6.50
C ALA A 489 -5.23 12.87 -5.61
N VAL A 490 -6.23 13.55 -6.19
CA VAL A 490 -7.20 14.32 -5.40
C VAL A 490 -8.17 13.33 -4.74
N CYS A 491 -7.83 12.89 -3.53
CA CYS A 491 -8.64 11.95 -2.78
C CYS A 491 -8.75 12.35 -1.30
N SER A 492 -9.76 11.81 -0.62
CA SER A 492 -9.85 11.88 0.84
C SER A 492 -8.61 11.23 1.47
N ILE A 493 -8.09 11.80 2.55
CA ILE A 493 -7.01 11.19 3.32
C ILE A 493 -7.61 10.00 4.07
N GLN A 494 -7.50 8.80 3.51
CA GLN A 494 -8.05 7.55 4.06
C GLN A 494 -7.00 6.44 3.97
N PRO A 495 -6.75 5.64 5.02
CA PRO A 495 -5.62 4.69 5.02
C PRO A 495 -5.65 3.62 3.91
N ASP A 496 -6.82 3.35 3.33
CA ASP A 496 -7.03 2.42 2.23
C ASP A 496 -6.77 2.97 0.83
N LEU A 497 -6.62 4.29 0.69
CA LEU A 497 -6.34 4.95 -0.58
C LEU A 497 -4.86 5.29 -0.75
N VAL A 498 -4.38 5.23 -1.99
CA VAL A 498 -3.05 5.74 -2.39
C VAL A 498 -3.21 7.19 -2.84
N PRO A 499 -2.49 8.16 -2.24
CA PRO A 499 -2.58 9.56 -2.63
C PRO A 499 -1.80 9.88 -3.93
N LEU A 500 -1.46 8.88 -4.74
CA LEU A 500 -0.71 9.02 -5.99
C LEU A 500 -1.41 8.29 -7.12
N GLN A 501 -1.25 8.83 -8.32
CA GLN A 501 -1.75 8.27 -9.57
C GLN A 501 -0.74 8.48 -10.69
N HIS A 502 -0.86 7.71 -11.76
CA HIS A 502 -0.03 7.75 -12.94
C HIS A 502 -0.91 8.02 -14.16
N GLU A 503 -0.57 9.07 -14.88
CA GLU A 503 -1.32 9.51 -16.05
C GLU A 503 -0.46 9.43 -17.31
N MET A 504 -1.12 9.31 -18.45
CA MET A 504 -0.55 9.52 -19.77
C MET A 504 -1.42 10.54 -20.50
N ILE A 505 -0.80 11.60 -21.02
CA ILE A 505 -1.47 12.64 -21.79
C ILE A 505 -0.96 12.61 -23.23
N ILE A 506 -1.90 12.74 -24.18
CA ILE A 506 -1.65 12.85 -25.60
C ILE A 506 -2.28 14.14 -26.09
N VAL A 507 -1.52 14.93 -26.86
CA VAL A 507 -1.99 16.17 -27.46
C VAL A 507 -1.74 16.11 -28.96
N GLN A 508 -2.82 16.15 -29.74
CA GLN A 508 -2.79 16.16 -31.21
C GLN A 508 -3.32 17.51 -31.69
N LYS A 509 -2.49 18.27 -32.41
CA LYS A 509 -2.93 19.47 -33.14
C LYS A 509 -3.86 19.07 -34.28
N LEU A 510 -5.02 19.70 -34.36
CA LEU A 510 -5.97 19.54 -35.45
C LEU A 510 -5.66 20.56 -36.55
N SER A 511 -5.87 20.19 -37.80
CA SER A 511 -5.57 21.03 -38.97
C SER A 511 -6.62 22.14 -39.09
N GLY A 512 -6.47 23.21 -38.31
CA GLY A 512 -7.36 24.36 -38.39
C GLY A 512 -7.26 25.10 -39.73
N GLY A 513 -8.36 25.17 -40.48
CA GLY A 513 -8.56 26.27 -41.42
C GLY A 513 -8.68 27.58 -40.63
N GLU A 514 -7.87 28.58 -40.99
CA GLU A 514 -7.82 29.90 -40.33
C GLU A 514 -9.23 30.47 -40.11
N LEU A 515 -9.66 30.59 -38.84
CA LEU A 515 -10.76 31.49 -38.50
C LEU A 515 -10.21 32.91 -38.58
N LYS A 516 -10.50 33.60 -39.69
CA LYS A 516 -10.16 35.01 -39.87
C LYS A 516 -10.88 35.86 -38.84
N ASP A 517 -10.08 36.61 -38.10
CA ASP A 517 -10.42 37.47 -36.96
C ASP A 517 -11.17 38.77 -37.36
N GLU A 518 -12.23 38.67 -38.19
CA GLU A 518 -12.96 39.83 -38.72
C GLU A 518 -14.42 39.96 -38.24
N GLN A 519 -14.89 39.19 -37.25
CA GLN A 519 -16.25 39.34 -36.71
C GLN A 519 -16.33 39.70 -35.22
N LEU A 520 -15.34 40.43 -34.70
CA LEU A 520 -15.41 41.02 -33.36
C LEU A 520 -15.33 42.55 -33.35
N THR A 521 -15.87 43.22 -34.37
CA THR A 521 -16.25 44.64 -34.23
C THR A 521 -17.45 44.99 -35.11
N ARG A 522 -18.65 45.12 -34.52
CA ARG A 522 -19.56 46.29 -34.70
C ARG A 522 -20.94 46.13 -34.03
N SER A 523 -21.25 47.17 -33.27
CA SER A 523 -22.56 47.79 -33.00
C SER A 523 -23.67 47.02 -32.27
N SER A 524 -23.89 47.50 -31.05
CA SER A 524 -25.20 47.82 -30.47
C SER A 524 -26.28 48.17 -31.49
N GLU A 525 -27.37 47.40 -31.51
CA GLU A 525 -28.78 47.85 -31.50
C GLU A 525 -29.70 46.63 -31.66
N SER A 526 -30.76 46.58 -30.86
CA SER A 526 -31.85 45.60 -31.00
C SER A 526 -32.81 46.00 -32.12
N PRO A 527 -33.31 45.05 -32.93
CA PRO A 527 -34.74 44.82 -32.91
C PRO A 527 -35.16 43.35 -33.09
N ALA A 528 -36.43 43.10 -32.78
CA ALA A 528 -37.12 41.82 -32.79
C ALA A 528 -37.42 41.26 -34.19
N PHE A 529 -37.81 39.97 -34.17
CA PHE A 529 -38.66 39.21 -35.10
C PHE A 529 -38.04 38.14 -36.02
N THR A 530 -38.64 36.94 -35.85
CA THR A 530 -38.84 35.80 -36.76
C THR A 530 -37.77 34.73 -37.01
N LYS A 531 -38.20 33.50 -36.69
CA LYS A 531 -37.65 32.19 -37.05
C LYS A 531 -37.27 32.09 -38.52
N SER A 532 -36.02 31.70 -38.79
CA SER A 532 -35.70 30.72 -39.83
C SER A 532 -34.45 29.94 -39.42
N THR A 533 -34.61 28.64 -39.40
CA THR A 533 -33.57 27.61 -39.30
C THR A 533 -32.55 27.76 -40.43
N ASP A 534 -31.31 28.09 -40.09
CA ASP A 534 -30.11 27.51 -40.71
C ASP A 534 -28.91 27.84 -39.80
N GLY A 535 -28.46 26.82 -39.06
CA GLY A 535 -27.34 26.93 -38.14
C GLY A 535 -26.01 26.91 -38.87
N LEU A 536 -25.11 27.80 -38.49
CA LEU A 536 -23.68 27.67 -38.76
C LEU A 536 -23.19 26.30 -38.29
N VAL A 537 -22.79 25.44 -39.22
CA VAL A 537 -22.09 24.18 -38.93
C VAL A 537 -20.63 24.51 -38.65
N ASN A 538 -20.17 24.26 -37.42
CA ASN A 538 -18.73 24.25 -37.08
C ASN A 538 -18.03 23.17 -37.93
N SER A 539 -17.23 23.57 -38.91
CA SER A 539 -16.61 22.68 -39.91
C SER A 539 -15.58 21.68 -39.35
N ASN A 540 -15.17 21.80 -38.08
CA ASN A 540 -14.03 21.07 -37.52
C ASN A 540 -14.41 19.90 -36.59
N ILE A 541 -15.71 19.63 -36.37
CA ILE A 541 -16.20 18.44 -35.65
C ILE A 541 -15.68 17.12 -36.27
N PRO A 542 -15.62 16.96 -37.61
CA PRO A 542 -15.14 15.73 -38.24
C PRO A 542 -13.68 15.37 -37.90
N GLU A 543 -12.80 16.37 -37.75
CA GLU A 543 -11.39 16.12 -37.42
C GLU A 543 -11.21 15.68 -35.97
N TYR A 544 -11.95 16.28 -35.03
CA TYR A 544 -11.96 15.84 -33.64
C TYR A 544 -12.51 14.41 -33.51
N GLU A 545 -13.60 14.09 -34.23
CA GLU A 545 -14.13 12.72 -34.29
C GLU A 545 -13.08 11.74 -34.82
N LEU A 546 -12.41 12.08 -35.92
CA LEU A 546 -11.34 11.28 -36.49
C LEU A 546 -10.18 11.07 -35.51
N ALA A 547 -9.70 12.13 -34.87
CA ALA A 547 -8.62 12.06 -33.87
C ALA A 547 -9.01 11.18 -32.67
N SER A 548 -10.24 11.32 -32.17
CA SER A 548 -10.75 10.48 -31.08
C SER A 548 -10.87 9.00 -31.49
N SER A 549 -11.26 8.71 -32.73
CA SER A 549 -11.28 7.36 -33.29
C SER A 549 -9.87 6.78 -33.47
N CYS A 550 -8.89 7.61 -33.85
CA CYS A 550 -7.48 7.21 -33.93
C CYS A 550 -6.90 6.87 -32.55
N ILE A 551 -7.25 7.62 -31.50
CA ILE A 551 -6.89 7.30 -30.12
C ILE A 551 -7.45 5.93 -29.73
N LEU A 552 -8.74 5.68 -29.98
CA LEU A 552 -9.35 4.38 -29.67
C LEU A 552 -8.68 3.24 -30.45
N SER A 553 -8.35 3.49 -31.72
CA SER A 553 -7.62 2.52 -32.57
C SER A 553 -6.20 2.26 -32.05
N ALA A 554 -5.49 3.28 -31.59
CA ALA A 554 -4.18 3.14 -30.97
C ALA A 554 -4.25 2.35 -29.66
N LEU A 555 -5.29 2.55 -28.84
CA LEU A 555 -5.50 1.73 -27.65
C LEU A 555 -5.69 0.26 -28.01
N HIS A 556 -6.56 -0.05 -28.98
CA HIS A 556 -6.75 -1.42 -29.46
C HIS A 556 -5.47 -2.03 -30.05
N GLY A 557 -4.70 -1.26 -30.79
CA GLY A 557 -3.44 -1.68 -31.41
C GLY A 557 -2.32 -2.02 -30.41
N SER A 558 -2.48 -1.72 -29.12
CA SER A 558 -1.49 -2.02 -28.08
C SER A 558 -1.44 -3.50 -27.66
N ASN A 559 -2.47 -4.29 -27.99
CA ASN A 559 -2.71 -5.66 -27.49
C ASN A 559 -2.91 -5.78 -25.96
N LEU A 560 -2.85 -4.69 -25.20
CA LEU A 560 -3.04 -4.67 -23.75
C LEU A 560 -4.48 -5.00 -23.31
N PHE A 561 -5.44 -4.79 -24.21
CA PHE A 561 -6.86 -4.90 -23.93
C PHE A 561 -7.47 -6.19 -24.49
N SER A 562 -6.66 -7.23 -24.68
CA SER A 562 -7.15 -8.54 -25.11
C SER A 562 -8.20 -9.07 -24.11
N GLY A 563 -9.39 -9.40 -24.59
CA GLY A 563 -10.52 -9.80 -23.75
C GLY A 563 -11.33 -8.64 -23.15
N PHE A 564 -11.07 -7.40 -23.58
CA PHE A 564 -11.84 -6.21 -23.18
C PHE A 564 -12.39 -5.46 -24.39
N ILE A 565 -13.52 -4.80 -24.18
CA ILE A 565 -14.16 -3.87 -25.11
C ILE A 565 -13.84 -2.46 -24.61
N LEU A 566 -13.33 -1.62 -25.51
CA LEU A 566 -13.14 -0.20 -25.26
C LEU A 566 -14.23 0.58 -25.98
N SER A 567 -14.77 1.60 -25.33
CA SER A 567 -15.77 2.48 -25.93
C SER A 567 -15.50 3.94 -25.58
N LEU A 568 -15.95 4.83 -26.48
CA LEU A 568 -16.02 6.26 -26.23
C LEU A 568 -17.47 6.63 -25.95
N GLN A 569 -17.74 7.14 -24.76
CA GLN A 569 -19.06 7.64 -24.38
C GLN A 569 -19.03 9.15 -24.22
N VAL A 570 -19.93 9.86 -24.92
CA VAL A 570 -20.08 11.31 -24.80
C VAL A 570 -20.71 11.63 -23.45
N SER A 571 -20.25 12.68 -22.77
CA SER A 571 -20.94 13.14 -21.56
C SER A 571 -22.40 13.52 -21.88
N SER A 572 -23.34 12.96 -21.12
CA SER A 572 -24.77 13.25 -21.23
C SER A 572 -25.18 14.61 -20.68
N SER A 573 -24.27 15.33 -20.00
CA SER A 573 -24.53 16.62 -19.38
C SER A 573 -23.88 17.76 -20.16
N ASN A 574 -24.69 18.73 -20.63
CA ASN A 574 -24.23 20.03 -21.13
C ASN A 574 -23.54 20.91 -20.03
N SER A 575 -23.30 20.38 -18.84
CA SER A 575 -22.72 21.08 -17.68
C SER A 575 -21.25 20.75 -17.41
N ASP A 576 -20.63 19.84 -18.17
CA ASP A 576 -19.26 19.41 -17.93
C ASP A 576 -18.27 20.40 -18.56
N VAL A 577 -18.17 21.57 -17.95
CA VAL A 577 -17.13 22.56 -18.28
C VAL A 577 -15.98 22.33 -17.31
N ILE A 578 -14.85 21.86 -17.83
CA ILE A 578 -13.60 21.86 -17.09
C ILE A 578 -12.98 23.25 -17.30
N GLU A 579 -12.98 24.08 -16.27
CA GLU A 579 -12.29 25.37 -16.30
C GLU A 579 -10.81 25.15 -15.97
N MET A 580 -9.94 25.49 -16.93
CA MET A 580 -8.50 25.61 -16.72
C MET A 580 -8.11 27.08 -16.69
N ASN A 581 -7.15 27.45 -15.83
CA ASN A 581 -6.81 28.85 -15.59
C ASN A 581 -6.43 29.58 -16.90
N LYS A 582 -7.16 30.67 -17.18
CA LYS A 582 -6.93 31.65 -18.25
C LYS A 582 -6.91 31.07 -19.67
N SER A 583 -8.06 31.18 -20.34
CA SER A 583 -8.26 31.29 -21.80
C SER A 583 -8.58 30.06 -22.65
N ASP A 584 -8.56 28.84 -22.10
CA ASP A 584 -8.90 27.64 -22.87
C ASP A 584 -10.31 27.12 -22.55
N TYR A 585 -11.14 26.94 -23.58
CA TYR A 585 -12.47 26.33 -23.47
C TYR A 585 -12.38 24.83 -23.74
N LEU A 586 -12.63 24.01 -22.72
CA LEU A 586 -12.71 22.55 -22.83
C LEU A 586 -14.15 22.15 -23.19
N ASN A 587 -14.34 21.57 -24.37
CA ASN A 587 -15.65 21.17 -24.88
C ASN A 587 -15.61 19.74 -25.44
N ASN A 588 -16.77 19.15 -25.70
CA ASN A 588 -16.93 17.80 -26.30
C ASN A 588 -16.19 16.70 -25.54
N ILE A 589 -16.40 16.57 -24.24
CA ILE A 589 -15.75 15.54 -23.41
C ILE A 589 -16.33 14.17 -23.74
N LYS A 590 -15.45 13.21 -24.01
CA LYS A 590 -15.73 11.78 -24.15
C LYS A 590 -14.97 11.01 -23.07
N PHE A 591 -15.64 10.05 -22.44
CA PHE A 591 -15.01 9.10 -21.53
C PHE A 591 -14.56 7.87 -22.30
N ILE A 592 -13.33 7.41 -22.00
CA ILE A 592 -12.81 6.14 -22.47
C ILE A 592 -13.19 5.11 -21.43
N ASN A 593 -14.05 4.17 -21.79
CA ASN A 593 -14.53 3.13 -20.88
C ASN A 593 -13.98 1.76 -21.28
N ILE A 594 -13.63 0.96 -20.27
CA ILE A 594 -13.19 -0.43 -20.42
C ILE A 594 -14.22 -1.38 -19.82
N GLN A 595 -14.52 -2.46 -20.54
CA GLN A 595 -15.46 -3.49 -20.11
C GLN A 595 -14.92 -4.88 -20.45
N PRO A 596 -15.00 -5.88 -19.56
CA PRO A 596 -14.67 -7.26 -19.92
C PRO A 596 -15.58 -7.75 -21.05
N ALA A 597 -15.02 -8.48 -22.02
CA ALA A 597 -15.83 -9.04 -23.10
C ALA A 597 -16.81 -10.08 -22.56
N GLY A 598 -18.11 -9.88 -22.81
CA GLY A 598 -19.18 -10.77 -22.37
C GLY A 598 -19.82 -10.43 -21.01
N ASP A 599 -19.42 -9.32 -20.38
CA ASP A 599 -20.10 -8.77 -19.21
C ASP A 599 -21.17 -7.74 -19.64
N GLU A 600 -22.27 -7.61 -18.91
CA GLU A 600 -23.37 -6.66 -19.21
C GLU A 600 -23.28 -5.36 -18.37
N VAL A 601 -22.32 -5.28 -17.43
CA VAL A 601 -22.12 -4.12 -16.57
C VAL A 601 -21.54 -2.93 -17.35
N ASP A 602 -21.97 -1.72 -17.02
CA ASP A 602 -21.44 -0.47 -17.57
C ASP A 602 -19.90 -0.41 -17.43
N GLY A 603 -19.21 -0.05 -18.52
CA GLY A 603 -17.76 0.00 -18.57
C GLY A 603 -17.16 1.06 -17.63
N ARG A 604 -16.01 0.74 -17.01
CA ARG A 604 -15.31 1.65 -16.10
C ARG A 604 -14.50 2.69 -16.87
N SER A 605 -14.53 3.95 -16.45
CA SER A 605 -13.72 4.99 -17.09
C SER A 605 -12.23 4.83 -16.78
N ILE A 606 -11.42 4.77 -17.83
CA ILE A 606 -9.94 4.72 -17.78
C ILE A 606 -9.30 6.00 -18.32
N GLY A 607 -10.08 6.98 -18.75
CA GLY A 607 -9.56 8.22 -19.31
C GLY A 607 -10.63 9.08 -19.94
N ILE A 608 -10.19 10.23 -20.45
CA ILE A 608 -11.02 11.21 -21.13
C ILE A 608 -10.35 11.66 -22.44
N VAL A 609 -11.17 12.02 -23.42
CA VAL A 609 -10.78 12.70 -24.65
C VAL A 609 -11.59 13.98 -24.75
N LEU A 610 -10.93 15.09 -25.06
CA LEU A 610 -11.55 16.40 -25.03
C LEU A 610 -10.97 17.31 -26.11
N ASN A 611 -11.76 18.28 -26.55
CA ASN A 611 -11.37 19.25 -27.55
C ASN A 611 -10.97 20.56 -26.86
N VAL A 612 -9.83 21.12 -27.23
CA VAL A 612 -9.29 22.36 -26.68
C VAL A 612 -9.04 23.36 -27.80
N THR A 613 -9.50 24.59 -27.63
CA THR A 613 -9.17 25.70 -28.55
C THR A 613 -8.27 26.68 -27.84
N ARG A 614 -7.14 27.01 -28.47
CA ARG A 614 -6.13 27.92 -27.94
C ARG A 614 -5.47 28.72 -29.06
N GLY A 615 -5.45 30.05 -28.93
CA GLY A 615 -4.74 30.92 -29.89
C GLY A 615 -5.18 30.74 -31.35
N GLY A 616 -6.44 30.36 -31.59
CA GLY A 616 -6.98 30.05 -32.92
C GLY A 616 -6.69 28.61 -33.41
N ASN A 617 -5.80 27.88 -32.74
CA ASN A 617 -5.54 26.46 -33.00
C ASN A 617 -6.52 25.57 -32.22
N MET A 618 -6.82 24.40 -32.77
CA MET A 618 -7.63 23.38 -32.11
C MET A 618 -6.79 22.13 -31.83
N PHE A 619 -7.05 21.48 -30.70
CA PHE A 619 -6.30 20.32 -30.22
C PHE A 619 -7.25 19.23 -29.72
N CYS A 620 -6.95 17.98 -30.07
CA CYS A 620 -7.52 16.81 -29.42
C CYS A 620 -6.59 16.39 -28.29
N VAL A 621 -7.07 16.48 -27.05
CA VAL A 621 -6.35 16.10 -25.85
C VAL A 621 -6.94 14.80 -25.31
N CYS A 622 -6.10 13.82 -25.02
CA CYS A 622 -6.49 12.58 -24.34
C CYS A 622 -5.69 12.42 -23.05
N LEU A 623 -6.38 12.19 -21.94
CA LEU A 623 -5.78 11.87 -20.65
C LEU A 623 -6.20 10.44 -20.26
N ILE A 624 -5.22 9.59 -19.98
CA ILE A 624 -5.38 8.18 -19.64
C ILE A 624 -4.88 7.93 -18.23
N LYS A 625 -5.65 7.21 -17.42
CA LYS A 625 -5.29 6.78 -16.06
C LYS A 625 -4.64 5.40 -16.11
N LEU A 626 -3.32 5.34 -15.96
CA LEU A 626 -2.55 4.10 -16.12
C LEU A 626 -2.87 3.10 -15.00
N ASP A 627 -3.04 3.55 -13.76
CA ASP A 627 -3.41 2.68 -12.63
C ASP A 627 -4.76 2.00 -12.87
N ALA A 628 -5.73 2.72 -13.46
CA ALA A 628 -7.04 2.18 -13.78
C ALA A 628 -6.95 1.10 -14.87
N ILE A 629 -6.10 1.29 -15.90
CA ILE A 629 -5.84 0.26 -16.90
C ILE A 629 -5.26 -0.99 -16.24
N VAL A 630 -4.17 -0.82 -15.47
CA VAL A 630 -3.50 -1.93 -14.78
C VAL A 630 -4.45 -2.68 -13.85
N ALA A 631 -5.24 -1.96 -13.06
CA ALA A 631 -6.22 -2.56 -12.15
C ALA A 631 -7.22 -3.48 -12.88
N ASN A 632 -7.71 -3.05 -14.05
CA ASN A 632 -8.67 -3.83 -14.83
C ASN A 632 -8.00 -5.02 -15.55
N ILE A 633 -6.93 -4.80 -16.32
CA ILE A 633 -6.34 -5.86 -17.16
C ILE A 633 -5.57 -6.92 -16.35
N CYS A 634 -5.03 -6.54 -15.18
CA CYS A 634 -4.31 -7.44 -14.28
C CYS A 634 -5.17 -7.92 -13.10
N CYS A 635 -6.43 -7.49 -12.97
CA CYS A 635 -7.31 -7.79 -11.84
C CYS A 635 -6.68 -7.42 -10.47
N ILE A 636 -6.01 -6.27 -10.38
CA ILE A 636 -5.43 -5.75 -9.13
C ILE A 636 -6.52 -4.99 -8.38
N MET A 637 -7.02 -5.59 -7.29
CA MET A 637 -8.13 -5.04 -6.50
C MET A 637 -7.70 -3.89 -5.58
N ASP A 638 -6.45 -3.90 -5.12
CA ASP A 638 -5.88 -2.87 -4.24
C ASP A 638 -4.69 -2.20 -4.94
N PRO A 639 -4.79 -0.93 -5.35
CA PRO A 639 -3.72 -0.25 -6.09
C PRO A 639 -2.43 -0.07 -5.27
N ARG A 640 -2.47 -0.21 -3.93
CA ARG A 640 -1.26 -0.21 -3.08
C ARG A 640 -0.28 -1.31 -3.46
N LEU A 641 -0.77 -2.43 -4.01
CA LEU A 641 0.07 -3.52 -4.48
C LEU A 641 1.02 -3.12 -5.62
N LEU A 642 0.71 -2.07 -6.39
CA LEU A 642 1.63 -1.53 -7.42
C LEU A 642 2.96 -1.06 -6.80
N TYR A 643 2.93 -0.70 -5.52
CA TYR A 643 4.10 -0.30 -4.73
C TYR A 643 4.65 -1.44 -3.86
N SER A 644 4.26 -2.70 -4.08
CA SER A 644 4.88 -3.83 -3.38
C SER A 644 6.39 -3.85 -3.65
N SER A 645 7.17 -4.08 -2.60
CA SER A 645 8.63 -4.28 -2.71
C SER A 645 8.99 -5.74 -2.99
N SER A 646 8.01 -6.65 -2.98
CA SER A 646 8.26 -8.07 -3.14
C SER A 646 8.64 -8.39 -4.59
N SER A 647 9.75 -9.09 -4.78
CA SER A 647 10.13 -9.62 -6.10
C SER A 647 9.09 -10.60 -6.66
N LYS A 648 8.33 -11.28 -5.79
CA LYS A 648 7.21 -12.15 -6.18
C LYS A 648 6.04 -11.38 -6.81
N PHE A 649 5.92 -10.07 -6.58
CA PHE A 649 4.94 -9.24 -7.29
C PHE A 649 5.37 -9.07 -8.75
N THR A 650 6.56 -8.52 -8.95
CA THR A 650 7.06 -8.15 -10.29
C THR A 650 7.34 -9.38 -11.16
N GLN A 651 7.78 -10.50 -10.59
CA GLN A 651 8.01 -11.75 -11.32
C GLN A 651 6.75 -12.32 -12.00
N GLN A 652 5.55 -11.92 -11.55
CA GLN A 652 4.29 -12.33 -12.18
C GLN A 652 4.01 -11.59 -13.48
N PHE A 653 4.64 -10.43 -13.73
CA PHE A 653 4.43 -9.61 -14.91
C PHE A 653 5.69 -9.61 -15.76
N ARG A 654 5.64 -10.27 -16.93
CA ARG A 654 6.74 -10.33 -17.90
C ARG A 654 6.24 -9.89 -19.26
N GLU A 655 7.05 -9.14 -20.00
CA GLU A 655 6.65 -8.53 -21.29
C GLU A 655 6.06 -9.54 -22.29
N GLY A 656 6.53 -10.79 -22.30
CA GLY A 656 6.01 -11.86 -23.18
C GLY A 656 4.73 -12.55 -22.73
N GLU A 657 4.30 -12.37 -21.49
CA GLU A 657 3.07 -12.95 -20.91
C GLU A 657 2.06 -11.87 -20.48
N PHE A 658 2.33 -10.59 -20.76
CA PHE A 658 1.51 -9.45 -20.32
C PHE A 658 0.43 -9.11 -21.37
N PRO A 659 -0.81 -8.77 -20.94
CA PRO A 659 -1.30 -8.68 -19.57
C PRO A 659 -1.58 -10.05 -18.93
N LYS A 660 -1.40 -10.15 -17.61
CA LYS A 660 -1.66 -11.35 -16.82
C LYS A 660 -2.41 -11.00 -15.55
N LYS A 661 -3.39 -11.82 -15.18
CA LYS A 661 -4.10 -11.68 -13.91
C LYS A 661 -3.14 -11.92 -12.74
N LEU A 662 -3.15 -11.03 -11.75
CA LEU A 662 -2.38 -11.17 -10.52
C LEU A 662 -2.84 -12.44 -9.79
N SER A 663 -1.90 -13.33 -9.49
CA SER A 663 -2.13 -14.45 -8.60
C SER A 663 -1.96 -13.97 -7.15
N PRO A 664 -2.88 -14.33 -6.24
CA PRO A 664 -2.76 -13.92 -4.84
C PRO A 664 -1.53 -14.57 -4.20
N PHE A 665 -0.84 -13.82 -3.34
CA PHE A 665 0.33 -14.31 -2.60
C PHE A 665 -0.08 -15.38 -1.58
N SER A 666 -1.19 -15.14 -0.89
CA SER A 666 -1.71 -16.02 0.15
C SER A 666 -3.14 -16.42 -0.20
N LEU A 667 -3.42 -17.71 -0.05
CA LEU A 667 -4.77 -18.28 -0.17
C LEU A 667 -5.70 -17.69 0.90
N TYR A 668 -5.20 -17.55 2.13
CA TYR A 668 -5.92 -17.01 3.28
C TYR A 668 -5.00 -16.04 4.04
N PRO A 669 -4.92 -14.76 3.64
CA PRO A 669 -4.07 -13.80 4.36
C PRO A 669 -4.65 -13.50 5.75
N MET A 670 -3.76 -13.37 6.75
CA MET A 670 -4.14 -13.08 8.13
C MET A 670 -4.72 -11.67 8.24
N LYS A 671 -5.84 -11.55 8.96
CA LYS A 671 -6.58 -10.31 9.19
C LYS A 671 -6.72 -10.07 10.68
N PHE A 672 -6.44 -8.85 11.13
CA PHE A 672 -6.60 -8.45 12.52
C PHE A 672 -7.44 -7.17 12.61
N ALA A 673 -8.18 -7.02 13.71
CA ALA A 673 -8.92 -5.81 14.01
C ALA A 673 -8.56 -5.36 15.42
N HIS A 674 -8.18 -4.09 15.56
CA HIS A 674 -7.85 -3.48 16.84
C HIS A 674 -8.64 -2.19 17.03
N ASP A 675 -9.17 -1.99 18.23
CA ASP A 675 -9.95 -0.80 18.56
C ASP A 675 -9.04 0.28 19.19
N LEU A 676 -9.28 1.54 18.82
CA LEU A 676 -8.62 2.74 19.30
C LEU A 676 -9.67 3.67 19.88
N SER A 677 -9.71 3.76 21.21
CA SER A 677 -10.59 4.66 21.94
C SER A 677 -9.80 5.81 22.55
N PHE A 678 -10.35 7.02 22.49
CA PHE A 678 -9.79 8.20 23.14
C PHE A 678 -10.84 9.25 23.44
N TRP A 679 -10.45 10.22 24.27
CA TRP A 679 -11.15 11.47 24.51
C TRP A 679 -10.51 12.61 23.70
N GLU A 680 -11.35 13.42 23.08
CA GLU A 680 -10.93 14.62 22.35
C GLU A 680 -10.50 15.73 23.31
N ASN A 681 -9.52 16.54 22.86
CA ASN A 681 -8.98 17.70 23.57
C ASN A 681 -8.95 18.91 22.62
N GLY A 682 -10.12 19.41 22.23
CA GLY A 682 -10.27 20.54 21.31
C GLY A 682 -10.65 20.13 19.88
N ASP A 683 -10.13 20.84 18.89
CA ASP A 683 -10.45 20.64 17.46
C ASP A 683 -9.77 19.37 16.93
N PHE A 684 -10.50 18.26 16.90
CA PHE A 684 -10.04 17.01 16.30
C PHE A 684 -10.36 16.95 14.81
N ALA A 685 -9.32 16.86 13.97
CA ALA A 685 -9.45 16.61 12.54
C ALA A 685 -9.16 15.14 12.20
N GLU A 686 -10.16 14.46 11.63
CA GLU A 686 -10.06 13.03 11.31
C GLU A 686 -8.97 12.73 10.25
N SER A 687 -8.71 13.69 9.35
CA SER A 687 -7.61 13.62 8.38
C SER A 687 -6.23 13.49 9.04
N GLU A 688 -6.01 14.14 10.19
CA GLU A 688 -4.73 14.05 10.90
C GLU A 688 -4.56 12.67 11.56
N LEU A 689 -5.65 12.08 12.08
CA LEU A 689 -5.65 10.70 12.54
C LEU A 689 -5.26 9.75 11.42
N TYR A 690 -5.87 9.88 10.25
CA TYR A 690 -5.58 9.03 9.10
C TYR A 690 -4.14 9.19 8.60
N GLU A 691 -3.59 10.41 8.63
CA GLU A 691 -2.20 10.66 8.25
C GLU A 691 -1.21 10.02 9.22
N ILE A 692 -1.48 10.08 10.53
CA ILE A 692 -0.67 9.40 11.54
C ILE A 692 -0.71 7.87 11.32
N ILE A 693 -1.89 7.32 11.04
CA ILE A 693 -2.06 5.88 10.78
C ILE A 693 -1.26 5.47 9.54
N ARG A 694 -1.36 6.21 8.43
CA ARG A 694 -0.59 5.95 7.20
C ARG A 694 0.92 6.02 7.44
N CYS A 695 1.41 7.05 8.13
CA CYS A 695 2.83 7.16 8.45
C CYS A 695 3.33 6.03 9.36
N ALA A 696 2.51 5.56 10.31
CA ALA A 696 2.92 4.54 11.27
C ALA A 696 2.83 3.10 10.71
N ALA A 697 1.82 2.80 9.90
CA ALA A 697 1.54 1.44 9.43
C ALA A 697 1.67 1.24 7.92
N GLY A 698 1.93 2.31 7.15
CA GLY A 698 1.98 2.25 5.69
C GLY A 698 0.70 1.66 5.11
N ASP A 699 0.88 0.67 4.22
CA ASP A 699 -0.23 0.00 3.51
C ASP A 699 -0.94 -1.09 4.33
N LEU A 700 -0.56 -1.30 5.60
CA LEU A 700 -1.04 -2.43 6.40
C LEU A 700 -2.43 -2.20 7.00
N VAL A 701 -2.83 -0.94 7.21
CA VAL A 701 -4.19 -0.61 7.65
C VAL A 701 -5.06 -0.46 6.41
N VAL A 702 -5.91 -1.45 6.18
CA VAL A 702 -6.74 -1.55 4.97
C VAL A 702 -8.13 -0.96 5.15
N LYS A 703 -8.52 -0.62 6.38
CA LYS A 703 -9.79 0.04 6.68
C LYS A 703 -9.75 0.65 8.08
N VAL A 704 -10.33 1.83 8.24
CA VAL A 704 -10.63 2.44 9.54
C VAL A 704 -12.12 2.76 9.60
N THR A 705 -12.75 2.55 10.75
CA THR A 705 -14.19 2.78 10.91
C THR A 705 -14.47 3.36 12.29
N LEU A 706 -15.12 4.53 12.34
CA LEU A 706 -15.69 5.03 13.59
C LEU A 706 -16.84 4.11 14.02
N ILE A 707 -16.67 3.41 15.13
CA ILE A 707 -17.65 2.44 15.65
C ILE A 707 -18.43 2.96 16.86
N ASP A 708 -17.92 3.99 17.55
CA ASP A 708 -18.63 4.64 18.66
C ASP A 708 -18.24 6.12 18.77
N LEU A 709 -19.24 6.96 19.05
CA LEU A 709 -19.07 8.39 19.37
C LEU A 709 -19.92 8.68 20.61
N TYR A 710 -19.24 8.88 21.73
CA TYR A 710 -19.86 9.12 23.03
C TYR A 710 -19.62 10.56 23.47
N ASN A 711 -20.66 11.22 24.00
CA ASN A 711 -20.56 12.53 24.63
C ASN A 711 -20.84 12.40 26.13
N ASP A 712 -19.89 12.81 26.96
CA ASP A 712 -20.10 12.89 28.40
C ASP A 712 -20.81 14.20 28.77
N ALA A 713 -22.10 14.10 29.11
CA ALA A 713 -22.91 15.25 29.50
C ALA A 713 -22.37 16.04 30.71
N SER A 714 -21.56 15.41 31.57
CA SER A 714 -21.03 16.06 32.77
C SER A 714 -19.79 16.92 32.49
N THR A 715 -18.92 16.49 31.57
CA THR A 715 -17.69 17.19 31.20
C THR A 715 -17.77 17.89 29.84
N GLY A 716 -18.79 17.61 29.05
CA GLY A 716 -18.95 18.06 27.67
C GLY A 716 -17.95 17.43 26.68
N ARG A 717 -17.16 16.44 27.12
CA ARG A 717 -16.10 15.83 26.30
C ARG A 717 -16.66 14.76 25.37
N PHE A 718 -16.14 14.73 24.16
CA PHE A 718 -16.38 13.66 23.20
C PHE A 718 -15.33 12.56 23.34
N SER A 719 -15.78 11.30 23.27
CA SER A 719 -14.95 10.11 23.13
C SER A 719 -15.27 9.42 21.82
N ARG A 720 -14.24 9.09 21.06
CA ARG A 720 -14.34 8.32 19.81
C ARG A 720 -13.75 6.94 19.99
N CYS A 721 -14.34 5.96 19.34
CA CYS A 721 -13.76 4.63 19.15
C CYS A 721 -13.68 4.29 17.66
N TYR A 722 -12.47 4.06 17.18
CA TYR A 722 -12.21 3.60 15.81
C TYR A 722 -11.77 2.14 15.81
N ARG A 723 -12.26 1.37 14.84
CA ARG A 723 -11.75 0.03 14.53
C ARG A 723 -10.80 0.10 13.35
N LEU A 724 -9.56 -0.35 13.55
CA LEU A 724 -8.52 -0.43 12.53
C LEU A 724 -8.37 -1.88 12.07
N HIS A 725 -8.52 -2.12 10.78
CA HIS A 725 -8.32 -3.44 10.17
C HIS A 725 -6.93 -3.54 9.56
N PHE A 726 -6.16 -4.52 10.02
CA PHE A 726 -4.79 -4.80 9.57
C PHE A 726 -4.77 -6.03 8.66
N LEU A 727 -4.10 -5.88 7.52
CA LEU A 727 -3.90 -6.93 6.52
C LEU A 727 -2.65 -6.59 5.70
N SER A 728 -1.85 -7.60 5.37
CA SER A 728 -0.86 -7.49 4.30
C SER A 728 -1.26 -8.40 3.14
N HIS A 729 -1.17 -7.87 1.92
CA HIS A 729 -1.48 -8.60 0.70
C HIS A 729 -0.30 -9.42 0.17
N ASP A 730 0.93 -9.06 0.54
CA ASP A 730 2.18 -9.56 -0.05
C ASP A 730 3.20 -10.07 1.00
N ARG A 731 2.97 -9.82 2.29
CA ARG A 731 3.88 -10.15 3.40
C ARG A 731 3.19 -10.97 4.49
N ALA A 732 4.01 -11.67 5.29
CA ALA A 732 3.54 -12.37 6.48
C ALA A 732 3.29 -11.36 7.62
N LEU A 733 2.00 -11.17 7.96
CA LEU A 733 1.57 -10.33 9.08
C LEU A 733 1.13 -11.20 10.27
N SER A 734 1.92 -11.20 11.34
CA SER A 734 1.59 -11.90 12.58
C SER A 734 0.67 -11.08 13.49
N TYR A 735 -0.02 -11.74 14.42
CA TYR A 735 -0.82 -11.05 15.45
C TYR A 735 0.06 -10.11 16.29
N LEU A 736 1.23 -10.60 16.75
CA LEU A 736 2.17 -9.82 17.56
C LEU A 736 2.62 -8.57 16.81
N THR A 737 2.94 -8.69 15.52
CA THR A 737 3.31 -7.54 14.67
C THR A 737 2.16 -6.54 14.55
N SER A 738 0.94 -7.01 14.27
CA SER A 738 -0.24 -6.13 14.18
C SER A 738 -0.52 -5.37 15.48
N TRP A 739 -0.33 -6.04 16.62
CA TRP A 739 -0.51 -5.47 17.95
C TRP A 739 0.57 -4.43 18.28
N LYS A 740 1.83 -4.70 17.91
CA LYS A 740 2.93 -3.72 18.03
C LYS A 740 2.65 -2.48 17.20
N LEU A 741 2.22 -2.63 15.94
CA LEU A 741 1.82 -1.52 15.08
C LEU A 741 0.67 -0.71 15.69
N GLN A 742 -0.36 -1.40 16.22
CA GLN A 742 -1.46 -0.73 16.92
C GLN A 742 -0.95 0.07 18.11
N SER A 743 -0.01 -0.45 18.88
CA SER A 743 0.57 0.25 20.03
C SER A 743 1.33 1.50 19.59
N VAL A 744 2.11 1.42 18.52
CA VAL A 744 2.78 2.58 17.90
C VAL A 744 1.74 3.62 17.48
N ILE A 745 0.69 3.23 16.77
CA ILE A 745 -0.40 4.14 16.36
C ILE A 745 -1.03 4.82 17.58
N ARG A 746 -1.39 4.06 18.62
CA ARG A 746 -2.02 4.60 19.84
C ARG A 746 -1.19 5.71 20.47
N MET A 747 0.10 5.44 20.70
CA MET A 747 1.01 6.41 21.32
C MET A 747 1.21 7.64 20.44
N SER A 748 1.28 7.44 19.13
CA SER A 748 1.47 8.48 18.15
C SER A 748 0.30 9.43 18.03
N VAL A 749 -0.91 8.87 18.00
CA VAL A 749 -2.16 9.62 18.00
C VAL A 749 -2.27 10.43 19.29
N ALA A 750 -1.97 9.82 20.44
CA ALA A 750 -1.99 10.52 21.73
C ALA A 750 -1.03 11.70 21.77
N HIS A 751 0.21 11.50 21.31
CA HIS A 751 1.22 12.54 21.33
C HIS A 751 0.93 13.66 20.33
N LYS A 752 0.67 13.32 19.05
CA LYS A 752 0.54 14.31 17.97
C LYS A 752 -0.78 15.07 17.99
N LEU A 753 -1.90 14.38 18.29
CA LEU A 753 -3.21 15.02 18.37
C LEU A 753 -3.54 15.54 19.79
N LYS A 754 -2.61 15.36 20.73
CA LYS A 754 -2.77 15.76 22.15
C LYS A 754 -4.06 15.20 22.77
N ILE A 755 -4.51 14.03 22.35
CA ILE A 755 -5.71 13.35 22.89
C ILE A 755 -5.39 12.54 24.15
N THR A 756 -6.41 12.11 24.87
CA THR A 756 -6.26 11.19 26.01
C THR A 756 -6.77 9.80 25.64
N LEU A 757 -5.90 8.79 25.61
CA LEU A 757 -6.30 7.41 25.33
C LEU A 757 -7.29 6.88 26.39
N ARG A 758 -8.24 6.06 25.95
CA ARG A 758 -9.26 5.40 26.77
C ARG A 758 -9.11 3.88 26.73
#